data_AF-A0AAV0URM9-F1
#
_entry.id   AF-A0AAV0URM9-F1
#
_cell.length_a   1.000
_cell.length_b   1.000
_cell.length_c   1.000
_cell.angle_alpha   90.00
_cell.angle_beta   90.00
_cell.angle_gamma   90.00
#
_symmetry.space_group_name_H-M   'P 1'
#
loop_
_entity.id
_entity.type
_entity.pdbx_description
1 polymer ?
#
loop_
_entity_poly.entity_id
_entity_poly.type
_entity_poly.pdbx_seq_one_letter_code
_entity_poly.pdbx_strand_id
1 'polypeptide(L)'
;MEDSQNWASSYHEPHVLLRSSTEIVHEKDDTKGKPLIPTRALPLASQFNRLDKADLEEAIKLGLLLEDLPVNHDTSVPDFGVAYEKKGGNRMAGCGIDVFRSQRLLQERCKQFAMQRGFQLYVSGSSTRPNGGGNVKYRCKKLHGQQFFDSSTPVHQLQCPFYINGYGKNQHWKITRACFLHNHYKFIGCRTGGASILKPNLIQAPIPPATTCITPDNQEIPKTVSSPAIVMLQRQENEARAAEETECAITILPQRVKAQRNTTMSMKTLCRMVTDEVNKYPISNLVMAKLDGKIIRRILLRQGHTINHMMSSRIKRHLQEERVAKVRTSFQKLHGYLKVVAEKNPGSHFRFEKRDDGAFQRALFIPNATLHAVQYCRKIVSLDHITHSEELPETALGKLEGDGNDDVICGVYLKASIKDFNDEVITLALALVNQENELTWEWFLRELQSTQVTDWNQYTVIAGRAHGLQTAIQTVWPQASYHSCMRRVVEDEVMVIKKVPMTSEKKQSIFDLARSDSKSEFDTLHTALVRTNEAAVAYLDELDRKNWVKYAFLEAFQRPTFNELTSDLSMALGSDELFSQHASTSHIKWFGEDPVCSSQPLDTYSQYFTKIADNFHERRQSVKHRPAHELVPRREEQLQQILQGSQRCESVPCANGLYMVRYLGATRLNIPDSWRHVNLDRWECTCQDWQDQHFPCLHAIHAAELDRRRIDSLYDTKQNSIENYLKCYATLFTPWPVDASPIQPDVSMKTPLDFFFSQDGSGRRKPGPRPKNRKASIASMLSR
;
A
#
# COMPACT_ATOMS: atom_id res chain seq x y z
N MET A 1 -6.54 -10.82 67.75
CA MET A 1 -6.05 -9.68 68.56
C MET A 1 -6.43 -8.39 67.82
N GLU A 2 -7.72 -8.10 67.62
CA GLU A 2 -8.81 -7.86 68.61
C GLU A 2 -8.70 -6.44 69.21
N ASP A 3 -9.77 -5.63 69.27
CA ASP A 3 -11.08 -5.78 68.62
C ASP A 3 -11.82 -4.43 68.44
N SER A 4 -12.89 -4.50 67.65
CA SER A 4 -14.04 -3.60 67.43
C SER A 4 -14.37 -2.55 68.52
N GLN A 5 -14.82 -1.35 68.10
CA GLN A 5 -16.25 -0.95 68.18
C GLN A 5 -16.61 0.43 67.57
N ASN A 6 -17.91 0.65 67.38
CA ASN A 6 -18.55 1.77 66.65
C ASN A 6 -18.79 3.03 67.51
N TRP A 7 -19.05 4.15 66.82
CA TRP A 7 -20.09 5.12 67.22
C TRP A 7 -20.93 5.57 66.01
N ALA A 8 -22.20 5.93 66.23
CA ALA A 8 -23.16 6.30 65.18
C ALA A 8 -24.26 7.25 65.69
N SER A 9 -24.66 8.23 64.87
CA SER A 9 -25.87 9.09 64.98
C SER A 9 -25.84 10.14 63.84
N SER A 10 -26.94 10.77 63.40
CA SER A 10 -28.24 10.30 62.88
C SER A 10 -29.06 11.52 62.36
N TYR A 11 -30.22 11.29 61.70
CA TYR A 11 -31.21 12.30 61.24
C TYR A 11 -30.83 13.13 59.98
N HIS A 12 -31.75 13.56 59.10
CA HIS A 12 -33.19 13.24 58.92
C HIS A 12 -33.62 13.46 57.45
N GLU A 13 -34.49 12.61 56.90
CA GLU A 13 -35.33 12.94 55.71
C GLU A 13 -36.61 13.70 56.10
N PRO A 14 -37.31 14.30 55.11
CA PRO A 14 -38.74 13.99 54.98
C PRO A 14 -39.22 13.68 53.54
N HIS A 15 -40.11 12.68 53.42
CA HIS A 15 -40.89 12.38 52.21
C HIS A 15 -42.02 13.39 51.93
N VAL A 16 -42.37 13.58 50.65
CA VAL A 16 -43.75 13.85 50.20
C VAL A 16 -44.05 12.99 48.95
N LEU A 17 -45.30 12.54 48.80
CA LEU A 17 -45.83 11.64 47.75
C LEU A 17 -46.64 12.47 46.70
N LEU A 18 -47.36 11.96 45.67
CA LEU A 18 -47.93 10.64 45.35
C LEU A 18 -48.43 10.65 43.87
N ARG A 19 -48.70 9.46 43.30
CA ARG A 19 -49.54 9.14 42.10
C ARG A 19 -48.89 9.23 40.70
N SER A 20 -49.34 8.48 39.67
CA SER A 20 -49.64 7.02 39.50
C SER A 20 -50.54 6.77 38.28
N SER A 21 -50.17 5.85 37.38
CA SER A 21 -51.07 5.03 36.52
C SER A 21 -50.20 4.12 35.62
N THR A 22 -50.05 2.82 35.88
CA THR A 22 -50.95 1.65 35.64
C THR A 22 -50.81 1.01 34.24
N GLU A 23 -50.64 -0.31 34.23
CA GLU A 23 -50.36 -1.18 33.06
C GLU A 23 -51.64 -1.77 32.43
N ILE A 24 -51.52 -2.39 31.23
CA ILE A 24 -51.96 -3.76 30.85
C ILE A 24 -52.08 -3.90 29.30
N VAL A 25 -52.02 -5.14 28.80
CA VAL A 25 -51.79 -5.56 27.40
C VAL A 25 -53.02 -6.26 26.79
N HIS A 26 -53.34 -6.05 25.49
CA HIS A 26 -53.52 -7.11 24.47
C HIS A 26 -54.01 -6.65 23.07
N GLU A 27 -53.32 -7.15 22.03
CA GLU A 27 -53.82 -7.70 20.74
C GLU A 27 -54.85 -6.96 19.83
N LYS A 28 -54.41 -6.53 18.62
CA LYS A 28 -54.57 -7.30 17.35
C LYS A 28 -53.93 -6.63 16.10
N ASP A 29 -53.89 -7.38 15.00
CA ASP A 29 -53.38 -7.04 13.65
C ASP A 29 -54.02 -5.75 13.03
N ASP A 30 -53.49 -5.10 11.97
CA ASP A 30 -52.83 -5.68 10.79
C ASP A 30 -51.98 -4.68 9.95
N THR A 31 -51.12 -5.24 9.09
CA THR A 31 -50.47 -4.70 7.88
C THR A 31 -49.22 -3.77 7.94
N LYS A 32 -48.16 -4.26 7.26
CA LYS A 32 -47.18 -3.55 6.40
C LYS A 32 -46.16 -2.55 7.02
N GLY A 33 -44.98 -3.06 7.38
CA GLY A 33 -43.74 -2.28 7.47
C GLY A 33 -42.48 -3.15 7.55
N LYS A 34 -41.54 -3.02 6.60
CA LYS A 34 -40.20 -3.66 6.60
C LYS A 34 -39.13 -2.55 6.76
N PRO A 35 -37.86 -2.85 7.16
CA PRO A 35 -37.24 -4.18 7.27
C PRO A 35 -36.53 -4.49 8.61
N LEU A 36 -36.11 -5.76 8.77
CA LEU A 36 -35.04 -6.18 9.68
C LEU A 36 -33.79 -6.61 8.90
N ILE A 37 -32.63 -6.42 9.52
CA ILE A 37 -31.27 -6.81 9.09
C ILE A 37 -31.19 -8.35 9.05
N PRO A 38 -30.61 -9.03 8.02
CA PRO A 38 -29.18 -9.36 8.05
C PRO A 38 -28.43 -9.73 6.73
N THR A 39 -27.12 -9.97 6.91
CA THR A 39 -26.21 -10.81 6.10
C THR A 39 -25.44 -10.15 4.94
N ARG A 40 -24.12 -10.09 5.11
CA ARG A 40 -23.10 -9.66 4.13
C ARG A 40 -22.96 -10.68 2.99
N ALA A 41 -23.50 -10.37 1.82
CA ALA A 41 -23.44 -11.26 0.66
C ALA A 41 -21.99 -11.45 0.14
N LEU A 42 -21.63 -12.69 -0.18
CA LEU A 42 -20.49 -13.02 -1.04
C LEU A 42 -20.82 -12.66 -2.51
N PRO A 43 -19.83 -12.41 -3.38
CA PRO A 43 -20.08 -12.03 -4.77
C PRO A 43 -20.84 -13.11 -5.55
N LEU A 44 -22.09 -12.83 -5.91
CA LEU A 44 -22.97 -13.72 -6.68
C LEU A 44 -22.41 -13.97 -8.09
N ALA A 45 -21.78 -15.14 -8.29
CA ALA A 45 -21.21 -15.55 -9.57
C ALA A 45 -22.26 -15.95 -10.64
N SER A 46 -23.55 -15.86 -10.31
CA SER A 46 -24.62 -16.59 -11.00
C SER A 46 -25.71 -15.76 -11.68
N GLN A 47 -25.93 -14.47 -11.33
CA GLN A 47 -27.15 -13.77 -11.76
C GLN A 47 -27.32 -13.63 -13.29
N PHE A 48 -26.23 -13.74 -14.06
CA PHE A 48 -26.25 -13.76 -15.53
C PHE A 48 -26.03 -15.15 -16.13
N ASN A 49 -25.63 -16.16 -15.35
CA ASN A 49 -25.20 -17.47 -15.81
C ASN A 49 -26.32 -18.51 -15.61
N ARG A 50 -27.08 -18.77 -16.68
CA ARG A 50 -28.25 -19.67 -16.68
C ARG A 50 -27.82 -21.11 -16.98
N LEU A 51 -28.42 -22.06 -16.26
CA LEU A 51 -28.27 -23.51 -16.45
C LEU A 51 -29.64 -24.09 -16.80
N ASP A 52 -29.93 -24.27 -18.08
CA ASP A 52 -31.26 -24.70 -18.52
C ASP A 52 -31.40 -26.23 -18.42
N LYS A 53 -32.42 -26.73 -17.70
CA LYS A 53 -32.66 -28.17 -17.51
C LYS A 53 -32.73 -28.94 -18.85
N ALA A 54 -33.40 -28.35 -19.84
CA ALA A 54 -33.53 -28.92 -21.19
C ALA A 54 -32.22 -28.96 -22.00
N ASP A 55 -31.15 -28.26 -21.60
CA ASP A 55 -29.82 -28.46 -22.15
C ASP A 55 -29.15 -29.71 -21.57
N LEU A 56 -29.43 -30.05 -20.30
CA LEU A 56 -28.92 -31.27 -19.68
C LEU A 56 -29.67 -32.50 -20.20
N GLU A 57 -30.99 -32.43 -20.32
CA GLU A 57 -31.84 -33.50 -20.84
C GLU A 57 -31.48 -33.87 -22.29
N GLU A 58 -31.32 -32.89 -23.19
CA GLU A 58 -30.89 -33.18 -24.56
C GLU A 58 -29.40 -33.61 -24.63
N ALA A 59 -28.54 -33.18 -23.70
CA ALA A 59 -27.15 -33.67 -23.64
C ALA A 59 -27.07 -35.15 -23.21
N ILE A 60 -27.92 -35.59 -22.27
CA ILE A 60 -28.04 -37.00 -21.86
C ILE A 60 -28.58 -37.83 -23.03
N LYS A 61 -29.71 -37.40 -23.61
CA LYS A 61 -30.37 -38.03 -24.78
C LYS A 61 -29.46 -38.15 -26.01
N LEU A 62 -28.49 -37.25 -26.17
CA LEU A 62 -27.47 -37.30 -27.23
C LEU A 62 -26.17 -38.01 -26.81
N GLY A 63 -26.12 -38.69 -25.66
CA GLY A 63 -24.93 -39.41 -25.18
C GLY A 63 -23.73 -38.52 -24.86
N LEU A 64 -23.92 -37.20 -24.76
CA LEU A 64 -22.87 -36.21 -24.47
C LEU A 64 -22.68 -36.00 -22.96
N LEU A 65 -23.69 -36.37 -22.16
CA LEU A 65 -23.70 -36.36 -20.70
C LEU A 65 -24.17 -37.74 -20.19
N LEU A 66 -23.61 -38.19 -19.07
CA LEU A 66 -24.08 -39.37 -18.32
C LEU A 66 -25.21 -38.96 -17.37
N GLU A 67 -26.24 -39.80 -17.24
CA GLU A 67 -27.42 -39.53 -16.41
C GLU A 67 -27.05 -39.43 -14.91
N ASP A 68 -26.19 -40.33 -14.42
CA ASP A 68 -25.72 -40.36 -13.03
C ASP A 68 -24.57 -39.36 -12.71
N LEU A 69 -24.14 -38.52 -13.66
CA LEU A 69 -22.99 -37.62 -13.45
C LEU A 69 -23.45 -36.27 -12.86
N PRO A 70 -23.10 -35.94 -11.60
CA PRO A 70 -23.61 -34.73 -10.96
C PRO A 70 -23.08 -33.45 -11.63
N VAL A 71 -23.97 -32.75 -12.31
CA VAL A 71 -23.78 -31.33 -12.66
C VAL A 71 -24.05 -30.51 -11.41
N ASN A 72 -23.17 -29.57 -11.08
CA ASN A 72 -23.32 -28.81 -9.85
C ASN A 72 -24.37 -27.70 -10.00
N HIS A 73 -25.43 -27.74 -9.20
CA HIS A 73 -26.54 -26.77 -9.22
C HIS A 73 -26.38 -25.64 -8.17
N ASP A 74 -25.44 -25.75 -7.24
CA ASP A 74 -25.14 -24.69 -6.27
C ASP A 74 -24.43 -23.52 -6.96
N THR A 75 -25.00 -22.33 -6.83
CA THR A 75 -24.54 -21.08 -7.46
C THR A 75 -23.39 -20.40 -6.73
N SER A 76 -23.08 -20.82 -5.49
CA SER A 76 -22.04 -20.23 -4.65
C SER A 76 -20.63 -20.80 -4.91
N VAL A 77 -20.54 -21.92 -5.64
CA VAL A 77 -19.31 -22.72 -5.79
C VAL A 77 -18.73 -22.66 -7.21
N PRO A 78 -17.39 -22.68 -7.37
CA PRO A 78 -16.71 -22.39 -8.64
C PRO A 78 -16.86 -23.45 -9.74
N ASP A 79 -17.54 -24.57 -9.47
CA ASP A 79 -17.88 -25.62 -10.43
C ASP A 79 -19.38 -25.63 -10.81
N PHE A 80 -20.14 -24.57 -10.49
CA PHE A 80 -21.53 -24.38 -10.92
C PHE A 80 -21.72 -24.64 -12.43
N GLY A 81 -22.71 -25.45 -12.79
CA GLY A 81 -23.02 -25.84 -14.17
C GLY A 81 -21.91 -26.61 -14.91
N VAL A 82 -20.91 -27.13 -14.20
CA VAL A 82 -19.79 -27.92 -14.76
C VAL A 82 -20.03 -29.41 -14.52
N ALA A 83 -19.97 -30.21 -15.60
CA ALA A 83 -19.96 -31.66 -15.56
C ALA A 83 -18.52 -32.18 -15.64
N TYR A 84 -18.04 -32.88 -14.60
CA TYR A 84 -16.75 -33.57 -14.60
C TYR A 84 -16.68 -34.70 -13.57
N GLU A 85 -15.87 -35.71 -13.88
CA GLU A 85 -15.59 -36.85 -13.00
C GLU A 85 -14.60 -36.42 -11.89
N LYS A 86 -15.01 -36.56 -10.61
CA LYS A 86 -14.17 -36.16 -9.45
C LYS A 86 -13.07 -37.21 -9.16
N LYS A 87 -12.03 -36.80 -8.42
CA LYS A 87 -10.83 -37.61 -8.13
C LYS A 87 -11.20 -38.97 -7.53
N GLY A 88 -10.75 -40.05 -8.18
CA GLY A 88 -11.00 -41.44 -7.79
C GLY A 88 -11.41 -42.26 -9.01
N GLY A 89 -12.27 -41.68 -9.86
CA GLY A 89 -12.66 -42.24 -11.15
C GLY A 89 -11.47 -42.44 -12.10
N ASN A 90 -11.48 -43.57 -12.82
CA ASN A 90 -10.46 -43.91 -13.78
C ASN A 90 -10.66 -43.03 -15.03
N ARG A 91 -9.62 -42.31 -15.49
CA ARG A 91 -9.68 -41.35 -16.63
C ARG A 91 -10.23 -41.95 -17.93
N MET A 92 -10.43 -43.27 -18.00
CA MET A 92 -11.09 -43.99 -19.08
C MET A 92 -12.62 -43.82 -19.16
N ALA A 93 -13.34 -43.47 -18.09
CA ALA A 93 -14.80 -43.22 -18.13
C ALA A 93 -15.16 -41.90 -18.85
N GLY A 94 -15.00 -40.74 -18.20
CA GLY A 94 -15.34 -39.43 -18.80
C GLY A 94 -16.82 -39.05 -18.64
N CYS A 95 -17.29 -38.04 -19.40
CA CYS A 95 -18.53 -37.35 -19.05
C CYS A 95 -19.80 -37.77 -19.81
N GLY A 96 -19.68 -38.55 -20.89
CA GLY A 96 -20.81 -38.92 -21.75
C GLY A 96 -20.74 -40.39 -22.13
N ILE A 97 -21.90 -40.96 -22.47
CA ILE A 97 -22.11 -42.38 -22.80
C ILE A 97 -21.34 -42.76 -24.09
N ASP A 98 -21.37 -41.89 -25.11
CA ASP A 98 -20.85 -42.23 -26.44
C ASP A 98 -19.32 -42.10 -26.52
N VAL A 99 -18.67 -43.17 -27.00
CA VAL A 99 -17.28 -43.15 -27.46
C VAL A 99 -17.25 -43.08 -28.99
N PHE A 100 -16.85 -41.92 -29.51
CA PHE A 100 -16.86 -41.60 -30.93
C PHE A 100 -15.58 -42.11 -31.62
N ARG A 101 -15.72 -42.89 -32.71
CA ARG A 101 -14.59 -43.38 -33.54
C ARG A 101 -13.80 -42.30 -34.29
N SER A 102 -14.12 -41.01 -34.13
CA SER A 102 -13.32 -39.89 -34.64
C SER A 102 -13.72 -38.55 -34.01
N GLN A 103 -12.80 -37.57 -34.05
CA GLN A 103 -13.08 -36.18 -33.68
C GLN A 103 -14.26 -35.58 -34.47
N ARG A 104 -14.41 -35.94 -35.76
CA ARG A 104 -15.48 -35.44 -36.64
C ARG A 104 -16.87 -35.89 -36.18
N LEU A 105 -17.01 -37.11 -35.68
CA LEU A 105 -18.29 -37.62 -35.17
C LEU A 105 -18.67 -36.98 -33.83
N LEU A 106 -17.70 -36.80 -32.92
CA LEU A 106 -17.90 -36.01 -31.71
C LEU A 106 -18.29 -34.57 -32.05
N GLN A 107 -17.65 -33.95 -33.04
CA GLN A 107 -17.99 -32.61 -33.50
C GLN A 107 -19.43 -32.54 -34.04
N GLU A 108 -19.87 -33.53 -34.81
CA GLU A 108 -21.22 -33.54 -35.38
C GLU A 108 -22.30 -33.72 -34.31
N ARG A 109 -22.11 -34.61 -33.33
CA ARG A 109 -23.05 -34.74 -32.19
C ARG A 109 -23.08 -33.45 -31.34
N CYS A 110 -21.95 -32.80 -31.10
CA CYS A 110 -21.91 -31.50 -30.42
C CYS A 110 -22.60 -30.39 -31.23
N LYS A 111 -22.52 -30.38 -32.57
CA LYS A 111 -23.31 -29.45 -33.41
C LYS A 111 -24.80 -29.74 -33.33
N GLN A 112 -25.20 -31.01 -33.42
CA GLN A 112 -26.61 -31.44 -33.34
C GLN A 112 -27.25 -30.93 -32.04
N PHE A 113 -26.57 -31.15 -30.91
CA PHE A 113 -26.94 -30.60 -29.61
C PHE A 113 -27.13 -29.08 -29.66
N ALA A 114 -26.12 -28.34 -30.12
CA ALA A 114 -26.19 -26.89 -30.18
C ALA A 114 -27.35 -26.40 -31.06
N MET A 115 -27.59 -27.04 -32.22
CA MET A 115 -28.69 -26.70 -33.12
C MET A 115 -30.06 -26.93 -32.48
N GLN A 116 -30.27 -28.09 -31.85
CA GLN A 116 -31.52 -28.40 -31.13
C GLN A 116 -31.74 -27.47 -29.91
N ARG A 117 -30.66 -26.97 -29.31
CA ARG A 117 -30.70 -26.01 -28.19
C ARG A 117 -30.55 -24.55 -28.63
N GLY A 118 -30.65 -24.25 -29.93
CA GLY A 118 -30.75 -22.88 -30.45
C GLY A 118 -29.45 -22.06 -30.45
N PHE A 119 -28.28 -22.68 -30.54
CA PHE A 119 -27.00 -21.96 -30.70
C PHE A 119 -26.06 -22.64 -31.69
N GLN A 120 -24.95 -21.98 -31.99
CA GLN A 120 -23.90 -22.52 -32.87
C GLN A 120 -22.59 -22.70 -32.09
N LEU A 121 -21.80 -23.69 -32.49
CA LEU A 121 -20.45 -23.92 -31.94
C LEU A 121 -19.35 -23.50 -32.92
N TYR A 122 -18.17 -23.20 -32.36
CA TYR A 122 -16.91 -23.19 -33.08
C TYR A 122 -15.86 -23.98 -32.30
N VAL A 123 -14.82 -24.44 -33.01
CA VAL A 123 -13.63 -25.04 -32.38
C VAL A 123 -12.75 -23.90 -31.87
N SER A 124 -12.68 -23.74 -30.55
CA SER A 124 -11.84 -22.75 -29.88
C SER A 124 -10.38 -23.21 -29.70
N GLY A 125 -10.12 -24.49 -29.94
CA GLY A 125 -8.79 -25.08 -30.03
C GLY A 125 -8.89 -26.58 -30.32
N SER A 126 -7.92 -27.10 -31.08
CA SER A 126 -7.78 -28.53 -31.35
C SER A 126 -6.31 -28.90 -31.51
N SER A 127 -5.94 -30.12 -31.11
CA SER A 127 -4.62 -30.70 -31.32
C SER A 127 -4.77 -32.16 -31.74
N THR A 128 -4.26 -32.53 -32.91
CA THR A 128 -4.28 -33.91 -33.41
C THR A 128 -2.88 -34.52 -33.31
N ARG A 129 -2.78 -35.81 -32.98
CA ARG A 129 -1.54 -36.56 -32.87
C ARG A 129 -1.45 -37.62 -33.98
N PRO A 130 -0.25 -38.07 -34.39
CA PRO A 130 -0.09 -39.09 -35.44
C PRO A 130 -0.86 -40.39 -35.20
N ASN A 131 -1.11 -40.76 -33.93
CA ASN A 131 -1.87 -41.95 -33.55
C ASN A 131 -3.42 -41.78 -33.55
N GLY A 132 -3.95 -40.78 -34.26
CA GLY A 132 -5.39 -40.48 -34.32
C GLY A 132 -6.02 -39.99 -33.00
N GLY A 133 -5.20 -39.76 -31.97
CA GLY A 133 -5.61 -39.15 -30.71
C GLY A 133 -5.49 -37.63 -30.74
N GLY A 134 -5.94 -36.95 -29.68
CA GLY A 134 -5.91 -35.49 -29.62
C GLY A 134 -6.72 -34.87 -28.49
N ASN A 135 -6.93 -33.56 -28.61
CA ASN A 135 -7.81 -32.75 -27.77
C ASN A 135 -8.63 -31.81 -28.66
N VAL A 136 -9.86 -31.48 -28.25
CA VAL A 136 -10.69 -30.48 -28.92
C VAL A 136 -11.52 -29.70 -27.90
N LYS A 137 -11.73 -28.40 -28.10
CA LYS A 137 -12.58 -27.57 -27.24
C LYS A 137 -13.61 -26.76 -28.03
N TYR A 138 -14.88 -27.09 -27.85
CA TYR A 138 -15.99 -26.36 -28.46
C TYR A 138 -16.48 -25.23 -27.56
N ARG A 139 -16.91 -24.11 -28.15
CA ARG A 139 -17.51 -22.94 -27.47
C ARG A 139 -18.62 -22.31 -28.32
N CYS A 140 -19.53 -21.56 -27.70
CA CYS A 140 -20.61 -20.86 -28.41
C CYS A 140 -20.06 -19.79 -29.36
N LYS A 141 -20.42 -19.90 -30.64
CA LYS A 141 -20.07 -18.98 -31.73
C LYS A 141 -20.89 -17.69 -31.63
N LYS A 142 -20.31 -16.58 -32.10
CA LYS A 142 -21.00 -15.29 -32.25
C LYS A 142 -21.76 -15.23 -33.58
N LEU A 143 -23.04 -14.87 -33.55
CA LEU A 143 -23.89 -14.69 -34.72
C LEU A 143 -23.55 -13.34 -35.37
N HIS A 144 -23.10 -13.33 -36.62
CA HIS A 144 -22.59 -12.13 -37.32
C HIS A 144 -21.55 -11.32 -36.51
N GLY A 145 -20.75 -12.01 -35.68
CA GLY A 145 -19.76 -11.39 -34.78
C GLY A 145 -20.31 -10.87 -33.45
N GLN A 146 -21.63 -10.90 -33.24
CA GLN A 146 -22.33 -10.46 -32.03
C GLN A 146 -22.90 -11.64 -31.20
N GLN A 147 -23.25 -11.36 -29.95
CA GLN A 147 -24.04 -12.23 -29.07
C GLN A 147 -24.94 -11.30 -28.26
N PHE A 148 -26.21 -11.65 -28.10
CA PHE A 148 -27.17 -10.86 -27.35
C PHE A 148 -27.14 -11.33 -25.90
N PHE A 149 -26.63 -10.47 -25.01
CA PHE A 149 -26.59 -10.68 -23.58
C PHE A 149 -27.77 -9.94 -22.92
N ASP A 150 -27.98 -10.16 -21.62
CA ASP A 150 -28.91 -9.33 -20.85
C ASP A 150 -28.45 -7.86 -20.86
N SER A 151 -29.37 -6.91 -20.90
CA SER A 151 -29.06 -5.46 -20.88
C SER A 151 -28.27 -5.04 -19.64
N SER A 152 -28.39 -5.80 -18.55
CA SER A 152 -27.67 -5.59 -17.30
C SER A 152 -26.33 -6.34 -17.19
N THR A 153 -25.91 -7.10 -18.21
CA THR A 153 -24.64 -7.87 -18.21
C THR A 153 -23.42 -6.95 -18.27
N PRO A 154 -22.49 -6.98 -17.28
CA PRO A 154 -21.30 -6.15 -17.29
C PRO A 154 -20.39 -6.41 -18.49
N VAL A 155 -19.74 -5.36 -19.01
CA VAL A 155 -18.87 -5.43 -20.20
C VAL A 155 -17.77 -6.50 -20.10
N HIS A 156 -17.27 -6.76 -18.88
CA HIS A 156 -16.24 -7.78 -18.62
C HIS A 156 -16.77 -9.23 -18.68
N GLN A 157 -18.09 -9.45 -18.76
CA GLN A 157 -18.76 -10.76 -18.81
C GLN A 157 -19.35 -11.11 -20.19
N LEU A 158 -19.10 -10.28 -21.23
CA LEU A 158 -19.61 -10.46 -22.61
C LEU A 158 -18.91 -11.60 -23.41
N GLN A 159 -18.69 -12.74 -22.75
CA GLN A 159 -18.28 -14.01 -23.31
C GLN A 159 -19.06 -15.15 -22.64
N CYS A 160 -19.64 -16.04 -23.45
CA CYS A 160 -20.31 -17.24 -22.96
C CYS A 160 -19.34 -18.16 -22.18
N PRO A 161 -19.68 -18.59 -20.95
CA PRO A 161 -18.86 -19.53 -20.19
C PRO A 161 -18.89 -20.96 -20.76
N PHE A 162 -19.94 -21.35 -21.50
CA PHE A 162 -20.13 -22.66 -22.11
C PHE A 162 -18.85 -23.23 -22.76
N TYR A 163 -18.58 -24.51 -22.51
CA TYR A 163 -17.62 -25.28 -23.30
C TYR A 163 -17.84 -26.79 -23.22
N ILE A 164 -17.36 -27.51 -24.23
CA ILE A 164 -17.19 -28.98 -24.20
C ILE A 164 -15.74 -29.32 -24.54
N ASN A 165 -15.04 -30.05 -23.66
CA ASN A 165 -13.69 -30.56 -23.88
C ASN A 165 -13.74 -32.04 -24.31
N GLY A 166 -13.34 -32.32 -25.55
CA GLY A 166 -13.12 -33.68 -26.06
C GLY A 166 -11.66 -34.12 -25.98
N TYR A 167 -11.43 -35.40 -25.68
CA TYR A 167 -10.12 -36.05 -25.70
C TYR A 167 -10.18 -37.31 -26.58
N GLY A 168 -9.11 -37.59 -27.32
CA GLY A 168 -8.98 -38.77 -28.16
C GLY A 168 -7.70 -39.55 -27.90
N LYS A 169 -7.79 -40.89 -27.90
CA LYS A 169 -6.65 -41.82 -27.89
C LYS A 169 -6.98 -43.02 -28.79
N ASN A 170 -6.06 -43.40 -29.67
CA ASN A 170 -6.19 -44.59 -30.54
C ASN A 170 -7.56 -44.65 -31.24
N GLN A 171 -7.91 -43.58 -31.97
CA GLN A 171 -9.21 -43.35 -32.65
C GLN A 171 -10.46 -43.25 -31.76
N HIS A 172 -10.39 -43.55 -30.46
CA HIS A 172 -11.52 -43.43 -29.52
C HIS A 172 -11.55 -42.01 -28.92
N TRP A 173 -12.63 -41.27 -29.18
CA TRP A 173 -12.85 -39.89 -28.72
C TRP A 173 -14.05 -39.80 -27.78
N LYS A 174 -13.95 -38.98 -26.73
CA LYS A 174 -15.01 -38.79 -25.73
C LYS A 174 -14.94 -37.43 -25.05
N ILE A 175 -15.97 -37.06 -24.29
CA ILE A 175 -16.00 -35.84 -23.48
C ILE A 175 -15.30 -36.08 -22.13
N THR A 176 -14.57 -35.07 -21.66
CA THR A 176 -13.76 -35.10 -20.42
C THR A 176 -14.09 -34.02 -19.40
N ARG A 177 -14.73 -32.93 -19.84
CA ARG A 177 -15.35 -31.90 -19.00
C ARG A 177 -16.26 -31.04 -19.87
N ALA A 178 -17.45 -30.72 -19.37
CA ALA A 178 -18.36 -29.78 -20.01
C ALA A 178 -18.79 -28.69 -19.02
N CYS A 179 -19.20 -27.54 -19.53
CA CYS A 179 -19.90 -26.50 -18.79
C CYS A 179 -21.10 -26.07 -19.63
N PHE A 180 -22.29 -26.18 -19.05
CA PHE A 180 -23.57 -25.93 -19.70
C PHE A 180 -24.17 -24.55 -19.35
N LEU A 181 -23.36 -23.67 -18.75
CA LEU A 181 -23.78 -22.30 -18.43
C LEU A 181 -23.82 -21.42 -19.69
N HIS A 182 -24.90 -20.65 -19.83
CA HIS A 182 -25.07 -19.62 -20.86
C HIS A 182 -25.43 -18.27 -20.22
N ASN A 183 -24.85 -17.18 -20.73
CA ASN A 183 -25.19 -15.80 -20.35
C ASN A 183 -25.68 -14.95 -21.55
N HIS A 184 -25.99 -15.60 -22.66
CA HIS A 184 -26.59 -14.99 -23.85
C HIS A 184 -27.92 -15.68 -24.18
N TYR A 185 -28.80 -14.99 -24.90
CA TYR A 185 -30.03 -15.58 -25.42
C TYR A 185 -29.71 -16.68 -26.46
N LYS A 186 -30.51 -17.74 -26.45
CA LYS A 186 -30.51 -18.84 -27.44
C LYS A 186 -31.70 -18.68 -28.40
N PHE A 187 -31.74 -19.50 -29.44
CA PHE A 187 -32.74 -19.54 -30.52
C PHE A 187 -32.81 -18.32 -31.46
N ILE A 188 -32.06 -17.24 -31.19
CA ILE A 188 -31.95 -16.08 -32.08
C ILE A 188 -31.41 -16.51 -33.45
N GLY A 189 -32.20 -16.28 -34.50
CA GLY A 189 -31.85 -16.61 -35.89
C GLY A 189 -32.06 -18.08 -36.30
N CYS A 190 -32.64 -18.92 -35.43
CA CYS A 190 -32.99 -20.31 -35.76
C CYS A 190 -34.47 -20.42 -36.17
N ARG A 191 -34.75 -20.89 -37.39
CA ARG A 191 -36.11 -21.31 -37.76
C ARG A 191 -36.38 -22.71 -37.20
N THR A 192 -37.46 -22.88 -36.45
CA THR A 192 -37.90 -24.19 -35.92
C THR A 192 -38.58 -25.01 -37.01
N GLY A 193 -37.78 -25.75 -37.80
CA GLY A 193 -38.29 -26.77 -38.71
C GLY A 193 -38.81 -27.98 -37.92
N GLY A 194 -39.98 -28.50 -38.30
CA GLY A 194 -40.60 -29.65 -37.65
C GLY A 194 -39.82 -30.96 -37.83
N ALA A 195 -40.09 -31.94 -36.97
CA ALA A 195 -39.46 -33.26 -37.05
C ALA A 195 -39.94 -34.05 -38.28
N SER A 196 -39.04 -34.85 -38.86
CA SER A 196 -39.40 -35.97 -39.72
C SER A 196 -38.70 -37.22 -39.19
N ILE A 197 -39.45 -38.31 -39.07
CA ILE A 197 -38.98 -39.59 -38.52
C ILE A 197 -38.79 -40.55 -39.69
N LEU A 198 -37.56 -41.05 -39.88
CA LEU A 198 -37.32 -42.25 -40.66
C LEU A 198 -36.52 -43.26 -39.83
N LYS A 199 -37.06 -44.49 -39.77
CA LYS A 199 -36.50 -45.62 -39.03
C LYS A 199 -35.45 -46.38 -39.87
N PRO A 200 -34.60 -47.23 -39.26
CA PRO A 200 -33.41 -47.75 -39.92
C PRO A 200 -33.69 -48.91 -40.86
N ASN A 201 -32.76 -49.16 -41.79
CA ASN A 201 -32.48 -50.51 -42.28
C ASN A 201 -31.00 -50.69 -42.67
N LEU A 202 -30.61 -51.94 -42.92
CA LEU A 202 -29.22 -52.43 -42.94
C LEU A 202 -28.65 -52.64 -44.36
N ILE A 203 -27.31 -52.69 -44.45
CA ILE A 203 -26.50 -53.23 -45.59
C ILE A 203 -26.59 -52.35 -46.87
N GLN A 204 -25.54 -52.02 -47.64
CA GLN A 204 -24.26 -52.67 -47.96
C GLN A 204 -23.15 -51.64 -48.28
N ALA A 205 -21.91 -52.08 -48.56
CA ALA A 205 -20.86 -51.26 -49.20
C ALA A 205 -20.78 -51.57 -50.71
N PRO A 206 -20.23 -50.66 -51.55
CA PRO A 206 -18.86 -50.91 -52.03
C PRO A 206 -17.98 -49.67 -52.35
N ILE A 207 -16.65 -49.87 -52.20
CA ILE A 207 -15.51 -49.60 -53.11
C ILE A 207 -15.42 -48.26 -53.93
N PRO A 208 -14.25 -47.57 -53.96
CA PRO A 208 -14.02 -46.32 -54.73
C PRO A 208 -13.37 -46.52 -56.12
N PRO A 209 -13.35 -45.45 -56.94
CA PRO A 209 -12.13 -44.93 -57.58
C PRO A 209 -11.84 -43.48 -57.11
N ALA A 210 -10.63 -42.89 -57.09
CA ALA A 210 -9.33 -43.08 -57.75
C ALA A 210 -9.10 -42.22 -59.02
N THR A 211 -8.11 -41.30 -58.93
CA THR A 211 -7.39 -40.62 -60.04
C THR A 211 -8.26 -39.61 -60.86
N THR A 212 -7.79 -38.55 -61.53
CA THR A 212 -6.46 -38.17 -62.05
C THR A 212 -6.25 -36.64 -62.06
N CYS A 213 -5.01 -36.17 -62.24
CA CYS A 213 -4.65 -34.76 -62.49
C CYS A 213 -5.08 -34.26 -63.89
N ILE A 214 -5.11 -32.93 -64.11
CA ILE A 214 -4.65 -32.23 -65.33
C ILE A 214 -4.60 -30.70 -65.11
N THR A 215 -3.63 -30.05 -65.77
CA THR A 215 -3.38 -28.59 -65.96
C THR A 215 -2.56 -28.46 -67.27
N PRO A 216 -2.37 -27.30 -67.93
CA PRO A 216 -2.70 -25.90 -67.57
C PRO A 216 -3.40 -25.12 -68.74
N ASP A 217 -3.16 -23.80 -68.84
CA ASP A 217 -3.20 -22.95 -70.07
C ASP A 217 -4.57 -22.61 -70.75
N ASN A 218 -4.77 -21.46 -71.43
CA ASN A 218 -4.12 -20.13 -71.43
C ASN A 218 -5.06 -19.06 -72.12
N GLN A 219 -4.63 -17.78 -72.20
CA GLN A 219 -5.19 -16.65 -73.01
C GLN A 219 -6.59 -16.10 -72.58
N GLU A 220 -6.80 -14.81 -72.24
CA GLU A 220 -6.71 -13.52 -72.97
C GLU A 220 -8.00 -13.17 -73.78
N ILE A 221 -8.87 -12.23 -73.31
CA ILE A 221 -8.96 -10.76 -73.64
C ILE A 221 -9.71 -10.50 -74.98
N PRO A 222 -10.47 -9.37 -75.27
CA PRO A 222 -10.70 -8.09 -74.54
C PRO A 222 -12.18 -7.57 -74.39
N LYS A 223 -12.39 -6.54 -73.52
CA LYS A 223 -13.37 -5.38 -73.61
C LYS A 223 -14.91 -5.71 -73.67
N THR A 224 -15.89 -4.89 -73.26
CA THR A 224 -16.06 -3.53 -72.66
C THR A 224 -17.38 -3.53 -71.81
N VAL A 225 -18.08 -2.49 -71.30
CA VAL A 225 -18.11 -1.01 -71.44
C VAL A 225 -18.31 -0.31 -70.06
N SER A 226 -19.22 0.66 -69.87
CA SER A 226 -19.31 1.53 -68.67
C SER A 226 -20.71 2.18 -68.41
N SER A 227 -20.83 2.87 -67.26
CA SER A 227 -21.76 4.01 -66.97
C SER A 227 -23.24 3.69 -66.67
N PRO A 228 -24.06 4.63 -66.11
CA PRO A 228 -23.83 6.08 -65.80
C PRO A 228 -23.95 6.40 -64.26
N ALA A 229 -24.09 7.63 -63.73
CA ALA A 229 -24.46 8.94 -64.30
C ALA A 229 -24.01 10.19 -63.49
N ILE A 230 -23.85 11.31 -64.23
CA ILE A 230 -24.10 12.74 -63.88
C ILE A 230 -23.28 13.44 -62.76
N VAL A 231 -22.76 14.62 -63.13
CA VAL A 231 -22.23 15.72 -62.29
C VAL A 231 -22.66 17.04 -62.94
N MET A 232 -22.88 18.11 -62.16
CA MET A 232 -22.94 19.50 -62.66
C MET A 232 -22.12 20.46 -61.78
N LEU A 233 -21.77 21.62 -62.34
CA LEU A 233 -20.95 22.68 -61.75
C LEU A 233 -21.78 23.97 -61.58
N GLN A 234 -21.44 24.85 -60.61
CA GLN A 234 -20.87 26.20 -60.89
C GLN A 234 -20.86 27.18 -59.69
N ARG A 235 -19.78 28.00 -59.66
CA ARG A 235 -19.66 29.44 -59.27
C ARG A 235 -19.72 29.95 -57.82
N GLN A 236 -18.65 30.71 -57.49
CA GLN A 236 -18.58 32.04 -56.85
C GLN A 236 -18.98 32.16 -55.35
N GLU A 237 -18.03 32.45 -54.46
CA GLU A 237 -17.40 33.76 -54.11
C GLU A 237 -18.25 34.62 -53.15
N ASN A 238 -17.82 34.70 -51.88
CA ASN A 238 -17.55 35.97 -51.17
C ASN A 238 -17.01 35.70 -49.76
N GLU A 239 -16.31 36.70 -49.19
CA GLU A 239 -15.77 36.68 -47.82
C GLU A 239 -16.69 37.40 -46.81
N ALA A 240 -16.30 37.33 -45.54
CA ALA A 240 -16.68 38.22 -44.43
C ALA A 240 -18.15 38.28 -43.97
N ARG A 241 -18.42 37.60 -42.85
CA ARG A 241 -18.89 38.29 -41.63
C ARG A 241 -18.49 37.53 -40.37
N ALA A 242 -18.50 38.23 -39.23
CA ALA A 242 -18.02 37.74 -37.93
C ALA A 242 -19.17 37.54 -36.92
N ALA A 243 -18.76 37.05 -35.74
CA ALA A 243 -19.47 37.00 -34.45
C ALA A 243 -20.24 35.71 -34.08
N GLU A 244 -20.28 35.51 -32.74
CA GLU A 244 -21.20 34.69 -31.93
C GLU A 244 -21.13 33.14 -31.97
N GLU A 245 -20.31 32.65 -31.02
CA GLU A 245 -20.66 31.63 -30.02
C GLU A 245 -21.80 30.63 -30.30
N THR A 246 -21.47 29.33 -30.39
CA THR A 246 -22.20 28.29 -29.65
C THR A 246 -21.26 27.11 -29.36
N GLU A 247 -21.20 26.65 -28.11
CA GLU A 247 -20.49 25.39 -27.78
C GLU A 247 -21.24 24.18 -28.33
N CYS A 248 -20.52 23.19 -28.89
CA CYS A 248 -21.06 21.85 -29.08
C CYS A 248 -19.96 20.78 -28.95
N ALA A 249 -20.13 19.87 -28.00
CA ALA A 249 -19.10 18.90 -27.62
C ALA A 249 -18.93 17.79 -28.67
N ILE A 250 -17.92 17.92 -29.54
CA ILE A 250 -17.54 16.86 -30.49
C ILE A 250 -17.02 15.64 -29.71
N THR A 251 -17.89 14.64 -29.56
CA THR A 251 -17.53 13.35 -28.98
C THR A 251 -16.53 12.64 -29.89
N ILE A 252 -15.27 12.55 -29.45
CA ILE A 252 -14.21 11.86 -30.21
C ILE A 252 -14.51 10.36 -30.24
N LEU A 253 -15.08 9.90 -31.36
CA LEU A 253 -15.24 8.49 -31.68
C LEU A 253 -13.89 7.76 -31.58
N PRO A 254 -13.74 6.73 -30.72
CA PRO A 254 -12.48 6.01 -30.59
C PRO A 254 -12.18 5.28 -31.91
N GLN A 255 -11.18 5.77 -32.66
CA GLN A 255 -10.82 5.17 -33.94
C GLN A 255 -10.49 3.70 -33.78
N ARG A 256 -11.17 2.86 -34.58
CA ARG A 256 -11.06 1.41 -34.53
C ARG A 256 -9.76 0.96 -35.20
N VAL A 257 -8.65 1.02 -34.45
CA VAL A 257 -7.31 0.60 -34.89
C VAL A 257 -7.40 -0.78 -35.56
N LYS A 258 -7.14 -0.82 -36.88
CA LYS A 258 -7.08 -2.08 -37.64
C LYS A 258 -5.85 -2.84 -37.16
N ALA A 259 -6.04 -4.06 -36.65
CA ALA A 259 -4.93 -4.91 -36.20
C ALA A 259 -4.00 -5.24 -37.38
N GLN A 260 -2.88 -4.53 -37.49
CA GLN A 260 -1.84 -4.83 -38.45
C GLN A 260 -1.23 -6.20 -38.14
N ARG A 261 -1.08 -7.04 -39.17
CA ARG A 261 -0.31 -8.28 -39.06
C ARG A 261 1.17 -7.91 -38.99
N ASN A 262 1.80 -8.28 -37.87
CA ASN A 262 3.22 -8.20 -37.54
C ASN A 262 4.15 -7.80 -38.71
N THR A 263 4.41 -6.51 -38.86
CA THR A 263 5.78 -6.07 -39.15
C THR A 263 6.65 -6.42 -37.94
N THR A 264 7.93 -6.74 -38.16
CA THR A 264 8.80 -7.32 -37.12
C THR A 264 9.30 -6.27 -36.13
N MET A 265 8.40 -5.76 -35.29
CA MET A 265 8.74 -4.81 -34.22
C MET A 265 9.77 -5.43 -33.27
N SER A 266 10.81 -4.65 -32.95
CA SER A 266 11.90 -5.14 -32.11
C SER A 266 11.42 -5.45 -30.69
N MET A 267 12.08 -6.41 -30.03
CA MET A 267 11.82 -6.70 -28.61
C MET A 267 11.93 -5.44 -27.75
N LYS A 268 12.94 -4.59 -28.03
CA LYS A 268 13.18 -3.32 -27.34
C LYS A 268 11.99 -2.35 -27.51
N THR A 269 11.40 -2.29 -28.70
CA THR A 269 10.20 -1.45 -28.96
C THR A 269 8.99 -1.95 -28.19
N LEU A 270 8.74 -3.27 -28.18
CA LEU A 270 7.62 -3.88 -27.44
C LEU A 270 7.79 -3.80 -25.92
N CYS A 271 9.02 -3.85 -25.41
CA CYS A 271 9.29 -3.67 -23.99
C CYS A 271 9.14 -2.20 -23.59
N ARG A 272 9.69 -1.26 -24.38
CA ARG A 272 9.47 0.19 -24.18
C ARG A 272 7.99 0.53 -24.17
N MET A 273 7.20 0.06 -25.14
CA MET A 273 5.73 0.23 -25.20
C MET A 273 4.98 -0.23 -23.94
N VAL A 274 5.49 -1.25 -23.24
CA VAL A 274 4.96 -1.71 -21.95
C VAL A 274 5.45 -0.82 -20.82
N THR A 275 6.74 -0.46 -20.80
CA THR A 275 7.33 0.47 -19.82
C THR A 275 6.66 1.83 -19.87
N ASP A 276 6.47 2.41 -21.04
CA ASP A 276 5.80 3.71 -21.26
C ASP A 276 4.36 3.71 -20.74
N GLU A 277 3.63 2.59 -20.86
CA GLU A 277 2.28 2.45 -20.31
C GLU A 277 2.29 2.23 -18.79
N VAL A 278 3.30 1.54 -18.27
CA VAL A 278 3.48 1.26 -16.83
C VAL A 278 3.94 2.51 -16.06
N ASN A 279 4.75 3.36 -16.69
CA ASN A 279 5.22 4.63 -16.12
C ASN A 279 4.12 5.71 -16.04
N LYS A 280 2.95 5.50 -16.66
CA LYS A 280 1.75 6.36 -16.48
C LYS A 280 1.02 6.11 -15.17
N TYR A 281 1.37 5.05 -14.43
CA TYR A 281 0.83 4.80 -13.09
C TYR A 281 1.79 5.38 -12.06
N PRO A 282 1.30 6.06 -10.99
CA PRO A 282 2.15 6.69 -9.96
C PRO A 282 3.13 5.75 -9.24
N ILE A 283 2.96 4.43 -9.40
CA ILE A 283 3.71 3.40 -8.68
C ILE A 283 4.25 2.37 -9.69
N SER A 284 4.97 2.86 -10.70
CA SER A 284 5.47 2.09 -11.85
C SER A 284 6.29 0.86 -11.44
N ASN A 285 7.18 0.99 -10.44
CA ASN A 285 7.96 -0.11 -9.85
C ASN A 285 7.08 -1.29 -9.38
N LEU A 286 5.94 -0.98 -8.76
CA LEU A 286 4.99 -1.94 -8.21
C LEU A 286 4.17 -2.63 -9.31
N VAL A 287 3.75 -1.86 -10.31
CA VAL A 287 3.06 -2.39 -11.50
C VAL A 287 4.00 -3.30 -12.29
N MET A 288 5.29 -2.95 -12.42
CA MET A 288 6.34 -3.81 -13.00
C MET A 288 6.44 -5.16 -12.30
N ALA A 289 6.49 -5.18 -10.97
CA ALA A 289 6.53 -6.43 -10.20
C ALA A 289 5.29 -7.32 -10.46
N LYS A 290 4.09 -6.71 -10.47
CA LYS A 290 2.80 -7.38 -10.72
C LYS A 290 2.50 -7.71 -12.19
N LEU A 291 3.30 -7.26 -13.18
CA LEU A 291 3.07 -7.56 -14.60
C LEU A 291 2.98 -9.08 -14.86
N ASP A 292 1.82 -9.57 -15.29
CA ASP A 292 1.66 -10.95 -15.79
C ASP A 292 1.60 -10.98 -17.33
N GLY A 293 1.72 -12.18 -17.90
CA GLY A 293 1.68 -12.35 -19.36
C GLY A 293 0.34 -11.93 -20.00
N LYS A 294 -0.75 -11.78 -19.24
CA LYS A 294 -2.06 -11.29 -19.70
C LYS A 294 -2.12 -9.76 -19.67
N ILE A 295 -1.56 -9.11 -18.64
CA ILE A 295 -1.46 -7.65 -18.53
C ILE A 295 -0.58 -7.11 -19.67
N ILE A 296 0.59 -7.70 -19.89
CA ILE A 296 1.48 -7.36 -21.03
C ILE A 296 0.73 -7.50 -22.37
N ARG A 297 -0.05 -8.58 -22.54
CA ARG A 297 -0.91 -8.77 -23.73
C ARG A 297 -2.03 -7.73 -23.83
N ARG A 298 -2.60 -7.27 -22.71
CA ARG A 298 -3.68 -6.27 -22.66
C ARG A 298 -3.18 -4.86 -23.00
N ILE A 299 -2.00 -4.49 -22.49
CA ILE A 299 -1.33 -3.22 -22.79
C ILE A 299 -1.06 -3.12 -24.29
N LEU A 300 -0.33 -4.08 -24.84
CA LEU A 300 0.03 -4.07 -26.26
C LEU A 300 -1.21 -4.18 -27.17
N LEU A 301 -2.26 -4.91 -26.75
CA LEU A 301 -3.52 -4.98 -27.50
C LEU A 301 -4.27 -3.64 -27.54
N ARG A 302 -4.24 -2.82 -26.46
CA ARG A 302 -4.79 -1.45 -26.49
C ARG A 302 -4.05 -0.57 -27.49
N GLN A 303 -2.74 -0.76 -27.61
CA GLN A 303 -1.87 -0.09 -28.58
C GLN A 303 -1.93 -0.73 -29.99
N GLY A 304 -2.87 -1.67 -30.25
CA GLY A 304 -3.09 -2.30 -31.55
C GLY A 304 -2.24 -3.54 -31.86
N HIS A 305 -1.30 -3.91 -30.98
CA HIS A 305 -0.34 -4.98 -31.20
C HIS A 305 -0.79 -6.32 -30.61
N THR A 306 -0.95 -7.34 -31.45
CA THR A 306 -1.31 -8.70 -31.00
C THR A 306 -0.07 -9.57 -30.80
N ILE A 307 0.15 -10.07 -29.57
CA ILE A 307 1.29 -10.94 -29.25
C ILE A 307 0.85 -12.29 -28.67
N ASN A 308 1.62 -13.34 -28.95
CA ASN A 308 1.37 -14.68 -28.42
C ASN A 308 1.91 -14.87 -26.98
N HIS A 309 1.59 -16.01 -26.35
CA HIS A 309 2.02 -16.28 -24.98
C HIS A 309 3.54 -16.25 -24.81
N MET A 310 4.28 -16.91 -25.71
CA MET A 310 5.74 -17.00 -25.64
C MET A 310 6.39 -15.62 -25.73
N MET A 311 5.85 -14.73 -26.56
CA MET A 311 6.30 -13.34 -26.67
C MET A 311 6.02 -12.56 -25.38
N SER A 312 4.83 -12.69 -24.78
CA SER A 312 4.56 -12.03 -23.49
C SER A 312 5.47 -12.52 -22.34
N SER A 313 5.91 -13.78 -22.40
CA SER A 313 6.88 -14.34 -21.46
C SER A 313 8.31 -13.84 -21.72
N ARG A 314 8.71 -13.64 -22.99
CA ARG A 314 10.00 -13.02 -23.35
C ARG A 314 10.05 -11.55 -22.93
N ILE A 315 8.98 -10.79 -23.16
CA ILE A 315 8.84 -9.39 -22.73
C ILE A 315 8.93 -9.29 -21.20
N LYS A 316 8.18 -10.10 -20.42
CA LYS A 316 8.34 -10.11 -18.95
C LYS A 316 9.78 -10.39 -18.53
N ARG A 317 10.46 -11.33 -19.19
CA ARG A 317 11.84 -11.67 -18.84
C ARG A 317 12.79 -10.52 -19.13
N HIS A 318 12.66 -9.86 -20.28
CA HIS A 318 13.49 -8.71 -20.65
C HIS A 318 13.29 -7.53 -19.70
N LEU A 319 12.04 -7.20 -19.36
CA LEU A 319 11.72 -6.15 -18.39
C LEU A 319 12.30 -6.44 -16.99
N GLN A 320 12.28 -7.70 -16.53
CA GLN A 320 12.93 -8.08 -15.27
C GLN A 320 14.47 -8.03 -15.37
N GLU A 321 15.04 -8.43 -16.51
CA GLU A 321 16.49 -8.37 -16.77
C GLU A 321 16.98 -6.91 -16.80
N GLU A 322 16.21 -6.00 -17.41
CA GLU A 322 16.43 -4.56 -17.48
C GLU A 322 16.25 -3.88 -16.10
N ARG A 323 15.18 -4.21 -15.37
CA ARG A 323 14.94 -3.69 -14.00
C ARG A 323 16.08 -4.06 -13.05
N VAL A 324 16.46 -5.34 -12.98
CA VAL A 324 17.58 -5.79 -12.14
C VAL A 324 18.91 -5.17 -12.59
N ALA A 325 19.08 -4.87 -13.89
CA ALA A 325 20.25 -4.11 -14.37
C ALA A 325 20.24 -2.64 -13.92
N LYS A 326 19.10 -1.93 -13.89
CA LYS A 326 19.02 -0.56 -13.32
C LYS A 326 19.41 -0.59 -11.84
N VAL A 327 18.81 -1.50 -11.06
CA VAL A 327 19.10 -1.67 -9.63
C VAL A 327 20.59 -1.92 -9.41
N ARG A 328 21.18 -2.89 -10.12
CA ARG A 328 22.61 -3.19 -10.02
C ARG A 328 23.48 -1.99 -10.37
N THR A 329 23.15 -1.24 -11.42
CA THR A 329 23.89 -0.01 -11.80
C THR A 329 23.86 1.04 -10.69
N SER A 330 22.72 1.19 -10.00
CA SER A 330 22.55 2.11 -8.87
C SER A 330 23.47 1.74 -7.70
N PHE A 331 23.47 0.47 -7.26
CA PHE A 331 24.39 -0.02 -6.22
C PHE A 331 25.87 0.02 -6.66
N GLN A 332 26.16 -0.27 -7.93
CA GLN A 332 27.52 -0.25 -8.49
C GLN A 332 28.15 1.16 -8.50
N LYS A 333 27.34 2.21 -8.70
CA LYS A 333 27.78 3.61 -8.60
C LYS A 333 27.81 4.13 -7.16
N LEU A 334 27.03 3.56 -6.23
CA LEU A 334 26.76 4.14 -4.91
C LEU A 334 28.02 4.52 -4.12
N HIS A 335 29.01 3.62 -3.99
CA HIS A 335 30.24 3.93 -3.25
C HIS A 335 31.01 5.12 -3.85
N GLY A 336 31.16 5.15 -5.18
CA GLY A 336 31.84 6.24 -5.86
C GLY A 336 31.08 7.57 -5.74
N TYR A 337 29.76 7.53 -5.76
CA TYR A 337 28.91 8.70 -5.53
C TYR A 337 29.06 9.27 -4.11
N LEU A 338 28.91 8.44 -3.08
CA LEU A 338 29.07 8.86 -1.68
C LEU A 338 30.48 9.43 -1.44
N LYS A 339 31.53 8.81 -2.01
CA LYS A 339 32.89 9.34 -1.94
C LYS A 339 33.01 10.73 -2.57
N VAL A 340 32.49 10.96 -3.78
CA VAL A 340 32.52 12.28 -4.43
C VAL A 340 31.77 13.33 -3.60
N VAL A 341 30.61 12.99 -3.02
CA VAL A 341 29.86 13.92 -2.17
C VAL A 341 30.63 14.24 -0.88
N ALA A 342 31.34 13.28 -0.27
CA ALA A 342 32.22 13.54 0.87
C ALA A 342 33.43 14.43 0.50
N GLU A 343 34.05 14.20 -0.67
CA GLU A 343 35.15 15.05 -1.18
C GLU A 343 34.69 16.49 -1.47
N LYS A 344 33.43 16.70 -1.85
CA LYS A 344 32.82 18.04 -2.01
C LYS A 344 32.31 18.65 -0.71
N ASN A 345 32.21 17.88 0.37
CA ASN A 345 31.74 18.33 1.69
C ASN A 345 32.69 17.85 2.79
N PRO A 346 33.92 18.40 2.89
CA PRO A 346 34.91 18.01 3.89
C PRO A 346 34.35 17.99 5.31
N GLY A 347 34.75 17.00 6.11
CA GLY A 347 34.19 16.72 7.44
C GLY A 347 32.96 15.81 7.44
N SER A 348 32.37 15.49 6.27
CA SER A 348 31.25 14.54 6.21
C SER A 348 31.75 13.10 6.46
N HIS A 349 31.05 12.38 7.32
CA HIS A 349 31.34 10.98 7.63
C HIS A 349 30.58 10.05 6.69
N PHE A 350 31.25 9.06 6.10
CA PHE A 350 30.58 8.03 5.33
C PHE A 350 31.19 6.65 5.54
N ARG A 351 30.37 5.62 5.30
CA ARG A 351 30.77 4.21 5.28
C ARG A 351 30.13 3.51 4.11
N PHE A 352 30.84 2.51 3.60
CA PHE A 352 30.34 1.61 2.58
C PHE A 352 31.01 0.25 2.77
N GLU A 353 30.21 -0.79 2.96
CA GLU A 353 30.68 -2.15 3.18
C GLU A 353 30.08 -3.13 2.17
N LYS A 354 30.96 -4.00 1.67
CA LYS A 354 30.61 -5.18 0.88
C LYS A 354 31.33 -6.41 1.45
N ARG A 355 30.70 -7.56 1.33
CA ARG A 355 31.25 -8.87 1.74
C ARG A 355 32.27 -9.36 0.71
N ASP A 356 33.10 -10.33 1.11
CA ASP A 356 34.14 -10.92 0.25
C ASP A 356 33.59 -11.58 -1.02
N ASP A 357 32.33 -12.04 -0.97
CA ASP A 357 31.61 -12.56 -2.14
C ASP A 357 31.11 -11.46 -3.10
N GLY A 358 31.37 -10.19 -2.80
CA GLY A 358 30.92 -9.00 -3.54
C GLY A 358 29.53 -8.50 -3.18
N ALA A 359 28.80 -9.13 -2.25
CA ALA A 359 27.47 -8.69 -1.85
C ALA A 359 27.51 -7.33 -1.13
N PHE A 360 26.61 -6.42 -1.51
CA PHE A 360 26.31 -5.23 -0.70
C PHE A 360 25.88 -5.64 0.73
N GLN A 361 26.42 -4.96 1.74
CA GLN A 361 26.06 -5.16 3.15
C GLN A 361 25.36 -3.93 3.71
N ARG A 362 26.01 -2.77 3.68
CA ARG A 362 25.49 -1.50 4.21
C ARG A 362 26.25 -0.29 3.68
N ALA A 363 25.57 0.86 3.67
CA ALA A 363 26.14 2.18 3.39
C ALA A 363 25.55 3.20 4.35
N LEU A 364 26.31 4.25 4.68
CA LEU A 364 25.92 5.34 5.58
C LEU A 364 26.52 6.65 5.07
N PHE A 365 25.77 7.75 5.22
CA PHE A 365 26.30 9.10 5.07
C PHE A 365 25.76 10.02 6.20
N ILE A 366 26.66 10.80 6.79
CA ILE A 366 26.37 11.84 7.79
C ILE A 366 27.06 13.15 7.32
N PRO A 367 26.32 14.11 6.76
CA PRO A 367 26.89 15.35 6.25
C PRO A 367 27.54 16.23 7.32
N ASN A 368 28.64 16.92 6.99
CA ASN A 368 29.26 17.89 7.90
C ASN A 368 28.27 19.00 8.33
N ALA A 369 27.36 19.39 7.44
CA ALA A 369 26.34 20.38 7.74
C ALA A 369 25.39 19.94 8.88
N THR A 370 24.97 18.67 8.92
CA THR A 370 24.12 18.14 9.99
C THR A 370 24.91 17.81 11.26
N LEU A 371 26.18 17.40 11.11
CA LEU A 371 27.13 17.24 12.22
C LEU A 371 27.44 18.56 12.95
N HIS A 372 27.48 19.69 12.24
CA HIS A 372 27.58 21.01 12.87
C HIS A 372 26.24 21.41 13.52
N ALA A 373 25.12 21.20 12.83
CA ALA A 373 23.79 21.59 13.29
C ALA A 373 23.42 21.01 14.68
N VAL A 374 23.80 19.75 14.96
CA VAL A 374 23.39 19.05 16.20
C VAL A 374 23.83 19.74 17.49
N GLN A 375 24.90 20.53 17.46
CA GLN A 375 25.41 21.25 18.64
C GLN A 375 24.53 22.46 19.03
N TYR A 376 23.68 22.92 18.11
CA TYR A 376 22.77 24.06 18.29
C TYR A 376 21.29 23.62 18.36
N CYS A 377 21.03 22.30 18.28
CA CYS A 377 19.71 21.69 18.36
C CYS A 377 19.30 21.35 19.80
N ARG A 378 18.03 20.98 19.99
CA ARG A 378 17.53 20.39 21.24
C ARG A 378 18.22 19.04 21.49
N LYS A 379 18.43 18.63 22.75
CA LYS A 379 19.01 17.31 23.12
C LYS A 379 18.02 16.14 22.93
N ILE A 380 17.48 16.04 21.72
CA ILE A 380 16.54 15.01 21.28
C ILE A 380 17.04 14.43 19.96
N VAL A 381 17.03 13.10 19.87
CA VAL A 381 17.31 12.37 18.65
C VAL A 381 16.22 11.33 18.43
N SER A 382 15.77 11.19 17.19
CA SER A 382 14.91 10.11 16.78
C SER A 382 15.65 9.11 15.90
N LEU A 383 15.30 7.84 16.08
CA LEU A 383 15.76 6.71 15.29
C LEU A 383 14.54 6.02 14.70
N ASP A 384 14.48 5.92 13.37
CA ASP A 384 13.39 5.25 12.66
C ASP A 384 13.92 4.52 11.43
N HIS A 385 13.22 3.48 10.99
CA HIS A 385 13.38 2.97 9.63
C HIS A 385 12.38 3.67 8.69
N ILE A 386 12.74 3.85 7.43
CA ILE A 386 11.81 4.36 6.41
C ILE A 386 10.99 3.17 5.88
N THR A 387 9.67 3.19 6.06
CA THR A 387 8.77 2.16 5.56
C THR A 387 8.56 2.29 4.05
N HIS A 388 8.38 1.15 3.37
CA HIS A 388 8.15 1.08 1.94
C HIS A 388 6.70 1.43 1.55
N SER A 389 6.29 2.68 1.82
CA SER A 389 5.03 3.31 1.36
C SER A 389 3.77 2.45 1.54
N GLU A 390 3.36 2.21 2.79
CA GLU A 390 2.18 1.37 3.08
C GLU A 390 0.84 1.92 2.56
N GLU A 391 0.74 3.24 2.36
CA GLU A 391 -0.42 3.91 1.75
C GLU A 391 -0.48 3.72 0.22
N LEU A 392 -0.47 2.46 -0.21
CA LEU A 392 -1.03 2.07 -1.50
C LEU A 392 -2.56 2.22 -1.41
N PRO A 393 -3.22 3.05 -2.24
CA PRO A 393 -4.67 3.01 -2.38
C PRO A 393 -5.12 1.60 -2.77
N GLU A 394 -6.39 1.25 -2.52
CA GLU A 394 -6.99 -0.01 -3.03
C GLU A 394 -7.14 0.03 -4.56
N THR A 395 -6.02 -0.11 -5.27
CA THR A 395 -5.99 -0.38 -6.69
C THR A 395 -6.73 -1.69 -6.97
N ALA A 396 -7.33 -1.82 -8.15
CA ALA A 396 -8.04 -3.03 -8.61
C ALA A 396 -7.13 -4.29 -8.79
N LEU A 397 -5.93 -4.27 -8.21
CA LEU A 397 -4.95 -5.36 -8.12
C LEU A 397 -4.69 -5.81 -6.67
N GLY A 398 -5.33 -5.19 -5.67
CA GLY A 398 -5.29 -5.54 -4.24
C GLY A 398 -3.96 -5.21 -3.52
N LYS A 399 -3.99 -5.23 -2.18
CA LYS A 399 -2.81 -5.08 -1.31
C LYS A 399 -1.69 -6.09 -1.69
N LEU A 400 -0.45 -5.76 -1.36
CA LEU A 400 0.71 -6.64 -1.58
C LEU A 400 1.22 -7.23 -0.26
N GLU A 401 0.81 -8.45 0.04
CA GLU A 401 1.57 -9.33 0.93
C GLU A 401 2.45 -10.27 0.11
N GLY A 402 3.77 -10.29 0.39
CA GLY A 402 4.66 -11.41 0.03
C GLY A 402 5.90 -11.08 -0.82
N ASP A 403 7.06 -11.50 -0.32
CA ASP A 403 8.20 -12.19 -0.97
C ASP A 403 8.67 -11.78 -2.38
N GLY A 404 8.36 -10.57 -2.86
CA GLY A 404 8.63 -10.19 -4.25
C GLY A 404 8.63 -8.69 -4.56
N ASN A 405 8.75 -7.83 -3.55
CA ASN A 405 9.06 -6.42 -3.77
C ASN A 405 10.58 -6.24 -3.78
N ASP A 406 11.14 -5.87 -4.94
CA ASP A 406 12.58 -5.63 -5.12
C ASP A 406 13.14 -4.63 -4.10
N ASP A 407 12.37 -3.61 -3.67
CA ASP A 407 12.82 -2.66 -2.65
C ASP A 407 13.04 -3.33 -1.28
N VAL A 408 12.08 -4.13 -0.81
CA VAL A 408 12.20 -4.92 0.44
C VAL A 408 13.35 -5.94 0.36
N ILE A 409 13.65 -6.46 -0.84
CA ILE A 409 14.78 -7.37 -1.03
C ILE A 409 16.12 -6.60 -1.05
N CYS A 410 16.15 -5.37 -1.59
CA CYS A 410 17.37 -4.56 -1.67
C CYS A 410 17.81 -3.96 -0.34
N GLY A 411 16.87 -3.75 0.60
CA GLY A 411 17.19 -3.39 1.97
C GLY A 411 16.14 -2.53 2.67
N VAL A 412 16.57 -1.93 3.77
CA VAL A 412 15.81 -0.97 4.57
C VAL A 412 16.67 0.28 4.75
N TYR A 413 16.06 1.47 4.78
CA TYR A 413 16.75 2.68 5.21
C TYR A 413 16.57 2.91 6.70
N LEU A 414 17.67 3.15 7.40
CA LEU A 414 17.67 3.65 8.78
C LEU A 414 18.01 5.14 8.75
N LYS A 415 17.30 5.95 9.53
CA LYS A 415 17.56 7.39 9.66
C LYS A 415 17.80 7.78 11.11
N ALA A 416 18.59 8.83 11.30
CA ALA A 416 18.58 9.62 12.52
C ALA A 416 18.00 11.01 12.21
N SER A 417 17.16 11.53 13.09
CA SER A 417 16.56 12.87 12.97
C SER A 417 16.70 13.64 14.28
N ILE A 418 16.86 14.96 14.21
CA ILE A 418 16.97 15.87 15.36
C ILE A 418 16.05 17.07 15.16
N LYS A 419 15.78 17.86 16.21
CA LYS A 419 14.94 19.08 16.13
C LYS A 419 15.69 20.31 16.65
N ASP A 420 15.62 21.42 15.94
CA ASP A 420 16.18 22.69 16.40
C ASP A 420 15.24 23.43 17.37
N PHE A 421 15.66 24.60 17.86
CA PHE A 421 14.83 25.40 18.77
C PHE A 421 13.63 26.07 18.09
N ASN A 422 13.68 26.31 16.76
CA ASN A 422 12.56 26.77 15.95
C ASN A 422 11.55 25.64 15.64
N ASP A 423 11.71 24.47 16.27
CA ASP A 423 10.83 23.32 16.10
C ASP A 423 10.87 22.73 14.67
N GLU A 424 12.02 22.84 14.01
CA GLU A 424 12.25 22.28 12.69
C GLU A 424 13.09 21.01 12.72
N VAL A 425 12.62 19.97 12.04
CA VAL A 425 13.30 18.67 11.93
C VAL A 425 14.50 18.78 10.98
N ILE A 426 15.59 18.07 11.30
CA ILE A 426 16.77 17.84 10.45
C ILE A 426 17.01 16.33 10.38
N THR A 427 17.13 15.76 9.17
CA THR A 427 17.56 14.36 8.99
C THR A 427 19.08 14.28 9.07
N LEU A 428 19.60 14.03 10.27
CA LEU A 428 21.01 14.03 10.63
C LEU A 428 21.85 13.05 9.80
N ALA A 429 21.37 11.80 9.67
CA ALA A 429 22.08 10.71 9.02
C ALA A 429 21.11 9.79 8.26
N LEU A 430 21.59 9.21 7.16
CA LEU A 430 20.89 8.17 6.39
C LEU A 430 21.82 6.97 6.17
N ALA A 431 21.32 5.78 6.48
CA ALA A 431 21.97 4.51 6.15
C ALA A 431 21.05 3.59 5.34
N LEU A 432 21.62 2.87 4.37
CA LEU A 432 20.98 1.77 3.67
C LEU A 432 21.59 0.47 4.19
N VAL A 433 20.76 -0.47 4.62
CA VAL A 433 21.20 -1.72 5.24
C VAL A 433 20.48 -2.91 4.61
N ASN A 434 21.17 -4.04 4.48
CA ASN A 434 20.61 -5.27 3.91
C ASN A 434 19.39 -5.81 4.70
N GLN A 435 19.38 -5.65 6.02
CA GLN A 435 18.28 -6.04 6.90
C GLN A 435 18.30 -5.23 8.22
N GLU A 436 17.12 -4.80 8.67
CA GLU A 436 16.92 -4.25 10.00
C GLU A 436 17.00 -5.35 11.07
N ASN A 437 17.97 -5.22 11.98
CA ASN A 437 18.19 -6.10 13.14
C ASN A 437 19.11 -5.40 14.16
N GLU A 438 19.26 -5.99 15.34
CA GLU A 438 20.07 -5.49 16.46
C GLU A 438 21.52 -5.14 16.09
N LEU A 439 22.23 -6.02 15.38
CA LEU A 439 23.64 -5.79 14.99
C LEU A 439 23.77 -4.66 13.96
N THR A 440 22.77 -4.53 13.08
CA THR A 440 22.68 -3.44 12.11
C THR A 440 22.42 -2.10 12.81
N TRP A 441 21.49 -2.08 13.77
CA TRP A 441 21.21 -0.90 14.58
C TRP A 441 22.41 -0.51 15.46
N GLU A 442 23.05 -1.45 16.15
CA GLU A 442 24.26 -1.19 16.93
C GLU A 442 25.36 -0.53 16.09
N TRP A 443 25.59 -1.02 14.88
CA TRP A 443 26.55 -0.38 13.97
C TRP A 443 26.17 1.07 13.65
N PHE A 444 24.90 1.33 13.29
CA PHE A 444 24.43 2.69 12.99
C PHE A 444 24.64 3.65 14.17
N LEU A 445 24.37 3.20 15.39
CA LEU A 445 24.58 3.97 16.63
C LEU A 445 26.07 4.16 16.95
N ARG A 446 26.91 3.15 16.71
CA ARG A 446 28.37 3.21 16.90
C ARG A 446 29.02 4.15 15.87
N GLU A 447 28.55 4.17 14.62
CA GLU A 447 29.02 5.14 13.63
C GLU A 447 28.63 6.58 14.00
N LEU A 448 27.38 6.82 14.44
CA LEU A 448 26.93 8.11 14.99
C LEU A 448 27.79 8.54 16.20
N GLN A 449 28.12 7.62 17.10
CA GLN A 449 29.00 7.85 18.24
C GLN A 449 30.46 8.11 17.81
N SER A 450 30.93 7.45 16.75
CA SER A 450 32.31 7.62 16.24
C SER A 450 32.62 9.01 15.69
N THR A 451 31.59 9.81 15.37
CA THR A 451 31.76 11.20 14.92
C THR A 451 32.20 12.16 16.03
N GLN A 452 32.03 11.78 17.31
CA GLN A 452 32.45 12.52 18.51
C GLN A 452 31.92 13.97 18.64
N VAL A 453 30.97 14.41 17.80
CA VAL A 453 30.43 15.78 17.81
C VAL A 453 29.54 16.09 19.02
N THR A 454 29.00 15.05 19.67
CA THR A 454 28.16 15.15 20.87
C THR A 454 28.15 13.82 21.62
N ASP A 455 27.82 13.85 22.92
CA ASP A 455 27.59 12.66 23.72
C ASP A 455 26.10 12.26 23.70
N TRP A 456 25.80 11.21 22.93
CA TRP A 456 24.44 10.67 22.76
C TRP A 456 23.82 10.16 24.07
N ASN A 457 24.62 9.84 25.08
CA ASN A 457 24.11 9.47 26.41
C ASN A 457 23.33 10.61 27.09
N GLN A 458 23.48 11.85 26.65
CA GLN A 458 22.80 13.02 27.21
C GLN A 458 21.48 13.38 26.48
N TYR A 459 21.08 12.57 25.50
CA TYR A 459 19.90 12.83 24.67
C TYR A 459 18.69 12.03 25.15
N THR A 460 17.50 12.57 24.86
CA THR A 460 16.26 11.79 24.77
C THR A 460 16.19 11.14 23.39
N VAL A 461 15.98 9.83 23.36
CA VAL A 461 15.94 9.00 22.16
C VAL A 461 14.50 8.57 21.89
N ILE A 462 13.90 9.03 20.78
CA ILE A 462 12.54 8.65 20.38
C ILE A 462 12.59 7.64 19.24
N ALA A 463 12.22 6.41 19.55
CA ALA A 463 12.51 5.26 18.70
C ALA A 463 11.38 4.21 18.67
N GLY A 464 11.33 3.41 17.61
CA GLY A 464 10.55 2.18 17.60
C GLY A 464 11.05 1.17 18.63
N ARG A 465 10.22 0.18 18.94
CA ARG A 465 10.55 -0.95 19.84
C ARG A 465 10.96 -2.22 19.09
N ALA A 466 10.70 -2.28 17.78
CA ALA A 466 10.90 -3.44 16.94
C ALA A 466 12.38 -3.70 16.57
N HIS A 467 12.63 -4.87 15.97
CA HIS A 467 13.88 -5.25 15.29
C HIS A 467 15.20 -5.08 16.08
N GLY A 468 15.16 -5.11 17.40
CA GLY A 468 16.34 -5.02 18.27
C GLY A 468 16.88 -3.58 18.47
N LEU A 469 16.14 -2.56 18.02
CA LEU A 469 16.51 -1.16 18.21
C LEU A 469 16.65 -0.79 19.69
N GLN A 470 15.72 -1.24 20.55
CA GLN A 470 15.81 -0.98 21.99
C GLN A 470 17.07 -1.61 22.62
N THR A 471 17.43 -2.85 22.26
CA THR A 471 18.67 -3.49 22.73
C THR A 471 19.90 -2.71 22.28
N ALA A 472 19.96 -2.35 20.99
CA ALA A 472 21.10 -1.63 20.43
C ALA A 472 21.32 -0.26 21.09
N ILE A 473 20.25 0.47 21.43
CA ILE A 473 20.34 1.71 22.21
C ILE A 473 20.92 1.42 23.60
N GLN A 474 20.48 0.36 24.27
CA GLN A 474 20.99 -0.04 25.59
C GLN A 474 22.46 -0.49 25.55
N THR A 475 22.93 -1.15 24.47
CA THR A 475 24.36 -1.53 24.34
C THR A 475 25.26 -0.32 24.05
N VAL A 476 24.82 0.63 23.22
CA VAL A 476 25.70 1.68 22.66
C VAL A 476 25.59 3.00 23.43
N TRP A 477 24.39 3.38 23.87
CA TRP A 477 24.07 4.61 24.60
C TRP A 477 23.34 4.31 25.94
N PRO A 478 23.94 3.53 26.86
CA PRO A 478 23.27 2.98 28.04
C PRO A 478 22.69 4.01 29.03
N GLN A 479 23.10 5.28 28.95
CA GLN A 479 22.60 6.37 29.80
C GLN A 479 21.64 7.34 29.06
N ALA A 480 21.33 7.07 27.79
CA ALA A 480 20.33 7.83 27.04
C ALA A 480 18.91 7.51 27.55
N SER A 481 18.04 8.53 27.60
CA SER A 481 16.65 8.37 28.04
C SER A 481 15.79 7.90 26.87
N TYR A 482 15.16 6.73 26.98
CA TYR A 482 14.44 6.09 25.89
C TYR A 482 12.93 6.34 25.94
N HIS A 483 12.38 6.96 24.90
CA HIS A 483 10.94 7.09 24.69
C HIS A 483 10.50 6.24 23.50
N SER A 484 9.46 5.44 23.70
CA SER A 484 8.82 4.64 22.65
C SER A 484 8.05 5.57 21.72
N CYS A 485 8.22 5.42 20.41
CA CYS A 485 7.42 6.13 19.43
C CYS A 485 5.97 5.63 19.49
N MET A 486 5.03 6.46 19.96
CA MET A 486 3.64 6.08 20.15
C MET A 486 2.93 5.71 18.85
N ARG A 487 3.34 6.32 17.72
CA ARG A 487 2.86 5.91 16.39
C ARG A 487 3.24 4.45 16.09
N ARG A 488 4.50 4.07 16.35
CA ARG A 488 5.01 2.69 16.18
C ARG A 488 4.34 1.70 17.15
N VAL A 489 4.15 2.08 18.42
CA VAL A 489 3.41 1.27 19.41
C VAL A 489 1.98 0.99 18.92
N VAL A 490 1.26 2.01 18.45
CA VAL A 490 -0.12 1.86 17.97
C VAL A 490 -0.20 1.07 16.67
N GLU A 491 0.67 1.34 15.70
CA GLU A 491 0.54 0.81 14.33
C GLU A 491 1.19 -0.57 14.19
N ASP A 492 2.44 -0.73 14.62
CA ASP A 492 3.17 -2.00 14.47
C ASP A 492 2.77 -3.00 15.57
N GLU A 493 2.71 -2.58 16.84
CA GLU A 493 2.47 -3.50 17.95
C GLU A 493 0.97 -3.73 18.23
N VAL A 494 0.16 -2.68 18.44
CA VAL A 494 -1.26 -2.83 18.77
C VAL A 494 -2.09 -3.28 17.55
N MET A 495 -1.96 -2.60 16.42
CA MET A 495 -2.78 -2.88 15.22
C MET A 495 -2.29 -4.10 14.42
N VAL A 496 -0.98 -4.31 14.24
CA VAL A 496 -0.45 -5.41 13.39
C VAL A 496 -0.10 -6.67 14.19
N ILE A 497 0.66 -6.58 15.29
CA ILE A 497 1.07 -7.76 16.08
C ILE A 497 -0.08 -8.29 16.95
N LYS A 498 -0.64 -7.44 17.84
CA LYS A 498 -1.75 -7.79 18.76
C LYS A 498 -3.12 -7.81 18.06
N LYS A 499 -3.22 -7.22 16.86
CA LYS A 499 -4.40 -7.24 15.96
C LYS A 499 -5.66 -6.57 16.53
N VAL A 500 -5.48 -5.56 17.38
CA VAL A 500 -6.58 -4.78 17.96
C VAL A 500 -7.04 -3.74 16.93
N PRO A 501 -8.31 -3.76 16.47
CA PRO A 501 -8.83 -2.77 15.53
C PRO A 501 -8.86 -1.37 16.16
N MET A 502 -8.38 -0.37 15.43
CA MET A 502 -8.23 1.00 15.92
C MET A 502 -8.96 2.00 15.03
N THR A 503 -9.79 2.87 15.63
CA THR A 503 -10.36 4.07 14.98
C THR A 503 -9.46 5.28 15.26
N SER A 504 -9.61 6.36 14.50
CA SER A 504 -8.85 7.61 14.75
C SER A 504 -9.06 8.15 16.15
N GLU A 505 -10.30 8.12 16.65
CA GLU A 505 -10.66 8.46 18.04
C GLU A 505 -9.88 7.63 19.07
N LYS A 506 -9.79 6.30 18.86
CA LYS A 506 -9.06 5.41 19.75
C LYS A 506 -7.53 5.60 19.65
N LYS A 507 -6.99 5.95 18.47
CA LYS A 507 -5.60 6.39 18.36
C LYS A 507 -5.39 7.68 19.18
N GLN A 508 -6.29 8.65 19.05
CA GLN A 508 -6.25 9.92 19.78
C GLN A 508 -6.26 9.70 21.29
N SER A 509 -7.16 8.88 21.83
CA SER A 509 -7.18 8.54 23.26
C SER A 509 -5.88 7.91 23.78
N ILE A 510 -5.16 7.13 22.96
CA ILE A 510 -3.86 6.55 23.34
C ILE A 510 -2.75 7.64 23.37
N PHE A 511 -2.78 8.57 22.41
CA PHE A 511 -1.84 9.70 22.41
C PHE A 511 -2.15 10.72 23.52
N ASP A 512 -3.42 10.94 23.84
CA ASP A 512 -3.84 11.76 24.98
C ASP A 512 -3.40 11.16 26.33
N LEU A 513 -3.44 9.83 26.44
CA LEU A 513 -2.94 9.08 27.59
C LEU A 513 -1.41 9.16 27.72
N ALA A 514 -0.68 9.06 26.61
CA ALA A 514 0.77 9.27 26.59
C ALA A 514 1.17 10.72 26.95
N ARG A 515 0.31 11.70 26.63
CA ARG A 515 0.50 13.13 26.96
C ARG A 515 0.18 13.53 28.40
N SER A 516 -0.26 12.62 29.27
CA SER A 516 -0.67 13.00 30.62
C SER A 516 0.42 13.71 31.42
N ASP A 517 0.07 14.88 31.96
CA ASP A 517 0.94 15.76 32.76
C ASP A 517 0.95 15.37 34.26
N SER A 518 0.17 14.35 34.62
CA SER A 518 0.14 13.79 35.97
C SER A 518 -0.42 12.37 35.99
N LYS A 519 -0.08 11.61 37.04
CA LYS A 519 -0.69 10.31 37.31
C LYS A 519 -2.22 10.36 37.41
N SER A 520 -2.79 11.42 38.01
CA SER A 520 -4.25 11.53 38.18
C SER A 520 -4.99 11.70 36.84
N GLU A 521 -4.38 12.42 35.90
CA GLU A 521 -4.90 12.54 34.53
C GLU A 521 -4.79 11.20 33.79
N PHE A 522 -3.62 10.55 33.89
CA PHE A 522 -3.38 9.24 33.29
C PHE A 522 -4.37 8.19 33.79
N ASP A 523 -4.54 8.03 35.11
CA ASP A 523 -5.44 7.01 35.68
C ASP A 523 -6.91 7.29 35.30
N THR A 524 -7.28 8.56 35.07
CA THR A 524 -8.60 8.97 34.55
C THR A 524 -8.79 8.58 33.08
N LEU A 525 -7.82 8.91 32.22
CA LEU A 525 -7.84 8.59 30.78
C LEU A 525 -7.73 7.07 30.55
N HIS A 526 -6.92 6.37 31.34
CA HIS A 526 -6.77 4.92 31.33
C HIS A 526 -8.12 4.26 31.63
N THR A 527 -8.79 4.68 32.71
CA THR A 527 -10.14 4.21 33.07
C THR A 527 -11.18 4.46 31.96
N ALA A 528 -11.08 5.59 31.24
CA ALA A 528 -11.94 5.87 30.09
C ALA A 528 -11.60 4.99 28.86
N LEU A 529 -10.32 4.73 28.61
CA LEU A 529 -9.86 3.91 27.50
C LEU A 529 -10.13 2.42 27.72
N VAL A 530 -10.08 1.90 28.96
CA VAL A 530 -10.48 0.52 29.29
C VAL A 530 -11.92 0.27 28.83
N ARG A 531 -12.84 1.20 29.11
CA ARG A 531 -14.26 1.10 28.75
C ARG A 531 -14.53 1.06 27.24
N THR A 532 -13.59 1.53 26.42
CA THR A 532 -13.76 1.60 24.95
C THR A 532 -12.84 0.64 24.19
N ASN A 533 -11.70 0.25 24.77
CA ASN A 533 -10.66 -0.53 24.11
C ASN A 533 -9.76 -1.33 25.08
N GLU A 534 -10.34 -2.04 26.05
CA GLU A 534 -9.67 -2.94 27.01
C GLU A 534 -8.47 -3.72 26.40
N ALA A 535 -8.64 -4.34 25.21
CA ALA A 535 -7.60 -5.13 24.55
C ALA A 535 -6.34 -4.32 24.14
N ALA A 536 -6.46 -3.00 23.92
CA ALA A 536 -5.29 -2.14 23.72
C ALA A 536 -4.66 -1.75 25.07
N VAL A 537 -5.47 -1.46 26.09
CA VAL A 537 -4.98 -1.08 27.42
C VAL A 537 -4.23 -2.23 28.09
N ALA A 538 -4.74 -3.46 27.99
CA ALA A 538 -4.10 -4.65 28.53
C ALA A 538 -2.67 -4.86 27.99
N TYR A 539 -2.40 -4.42 26.76
CA TYR A 539 -1.04 -4.39 26.20
C TYR A 539 -0.25 -3.12 26.60
N LEU A 540 -0.88 -1.95 26.69
CA LEU A 540 -0.20 -0.74 27.16
C LEU A 540 0.27 -0.87 28.63
N ASP A 541 -0.41 -1.66 29.46
CA ASP A 541 0.06 -2.03 30.80
C ASP A 541 1.15 -3.13 30.81
N GLU A 542 1.43 -3.80 29.67
CA GLU A 542 2.68 -4.59 29.50
C GLU A 542 3.91 -3.67 29.34
N LEU A 543 3.71 -2.36 29.05
CA LEU A 543 4.77 -1.40 28.78
C LEU A 543 5.10 -0.53 30.01
N ASP A 544 6.36 -0.54 30.41
CA ASP A 544 6.89 0.34 31.46
C ASP A 544 6.62 1.83 31.13
N ARG A 545 5.73 2.43 31.92
CA ARG A 545 5.14 3.76 31.72
C ARG A 545 6.19 4.87 31.55
N LYS A 546 7.35 4.75 32.20
CA LYS A 546 8.43 5.75 32.07
C LYS A 546 9.00 5.85 30.67
N ASN A 547 8.81 4.82 29.83
CA ASN A 547 9.31 4.77 28.46
C ASN A 547 8.25 5.18 27.43
N TRP A 548 7.07 5.68 27.83
CA TRP A 548 6.01 6.07 26.88
C TRP A 548 5.00 7.14 27.36
N VAL A 549 4.99 7.49 28.65
CA VAL A 549 4.09 8.50 29.24
C VAL A 549 4.90 9.69 29.74
N LYS A 550 4.51 10.91 29.34
CA LYS A 550 5.21 12.17 29.64
C LYS A 550 5.59 12.33 31.12
N TYR A 551 4.61 12.29 32.05
CA TYR A 551 4.92 12.52 33.47
C TYR A 551 5.89 11.47 34.05
N ALA A 552 5.70 10.19 33.70
CA ALA A 552 6.53 9.10 34.19
C ALA A 552 7.94 9.12 33.60
N PHE A 553 8.09 9.57 32.34
CA PHE A 553 9.38 9.82 31.70
C PHE A 553 10.14 10.94 32.41
N LEU A 554 9.46 12.07 32.68
CA LEU A 554 10.06 13.24 33.33
C LEU A 554 10.46 12.95 34.78
N GLU A 555 9.64 12.22 35.53
CA GLU A 555 9.95 11.75 36.88
C GLU A 555 11.15 10.79 36.93
N ALA A 556 11.24 9.86 35.96
CA ALA A 556 12.28 8.83 35.96
C ALA A 556 13.63 9.27 35.36
N PHE A 557 13.62 10.15 34.35
CA PHE A 557 14.82 10.52 33.59
C PHE A 557 15.28 11.97 33.79
N GLN A 558 14.41 12.86 34.30
CA GLN A 558 14.70 14.30 34.52
C GLN A 558 15.25 14.99 33.25
N ARG A 559 14.68 14.65 32.09
CA ARG A 559 15.10 15.14 30.77
C ARG A 559 13.89 15.46 29.90
N PRO A 560 13.97 16.50 29.04
CA PRO A 560 12.86 16.87 28.16
C PRO A 560 12.56 15.81 27.09
N THR A 561 11.28 15.63 26.82
CA THR A 561 10.74 15.06 25.56
C THR A 561 10.44 16.16 24.54
N PHE A 562 10.35 17.42 24.96
CA PHE A 562 9.88 18.54 24.14
C PHE A 562 8.47 18.31 23.55
N ASN A 563 7.59 17.58 24.27
CA ASN A 563 6.26 17.15 23.85
C ASN A 563 6.25 16.25 22.59
N GLU A 564 7.39 15.68 22.21
CA GLU A 564 7.49 14.72 21.13
C GLU A 564 7.14 13.31 21.59
N LEU A 565 6.27 12.65 20.83
CA LEU A 565 5.86 11.25 21.08
C LEU A 565 6.16 10.33 19.90
N THR A 566 6.73 10.84 18.79
CA THR A 566 6.89 10.07 17.56
C THR A 566 8.23 10.26 16.87
N SER A 567 8.64 9.24 16.11
CA SER A 567 9.92 9.19 15.41
C SER A 567 9.97 9.99 14.08
N ASP A 568 8.88 10.68 13.82
CA ASP A 568 8.70 11.73 12.82
C ASP A 568 9.35 13.05 13.30
N LEU A 569 9.29 13.33 14.62
CA LEU A 569 9.43 14.67 15.20
C LEU A 569 8.43 15.67 14.58
N SER A 570 7.26 15.17 14.18
CA SER A 570 6.23 15.89 13.40
C SER A 570 5.03 16.32 14.24
N MET A 571 5.17 16.37 15.57
CA MET A 571 4.06 16.76 16.45
C MET A 571 3.70 18.23 16.26
N ALA A 572 2.64 18.49 15.47
CA ALA A 572 2.01 19.80 15.40
C ALA A 572 1.35 20.14 16.74
N LEU A 573 1.48 21.40 17.17
CA LEU A 573 0.81 21.94 18.35
C LEU A 573 -0.66 22.28 18.01
N GLY A 574 -1.45 21.25 17.71
CA GLY A 574 -2.87 21.38 17.36
C GLY A 574 -3.61 20.05 17.57
N SER A 575 -4.80 20.12 18.17
CA SER A 575 -5.56 18.95 18.67
C SER A 575 -6.28 18.11 17.60
N ASP A 576 -5.99 18.33 16.31
CA ASP A 576 -6.73 17.74 15.18
C ASP A 576 -5.81 17.08 14.12
N GLU A 577 -4.51 17.43 14.07
CA GLU A 577 -3.61 16.95 13.00
C GLU A 577 -2.89 15.63 13.32
N LEU A 578 -3.04 15.09 14.54
CA LEU A 578 -2.34 13.90 15.05
C LEU A 578 -2.46 12.65 14.16
N PHE A 579 -3.56 12.53 13.40
CA PHE A 579 -3.79 11.45 12.42
C PHE A 579 -4.21 11.98 11.05
N SER A 580 -3.92 13.25 10.76
CA SER A 580 -4.08 13.80 9.42
C SER A 580 -3.14 13.08 8.45
N GLN A 581 -3.62 12.79 7.24
CA GLN A 581 -2.79 12.22 6.16
C GLN A 581 -1.66 13.17 5.70
N HIS A 582 -1.57 14.37 6.29
CA HIS A 582 -0.46 15.30 6.11
C HIS A 582 0.71 15.08 7.08
N ALA A 583 0.53 14.31 8.17
CA ALA A 583 1.60 13.97 9.10
C ALA A 583 2.66 13.06 8.43
N SER A 584 2.24 12.06 7.65
CA SER A 584 3.12 11.20 6.85
C SER A 584 3.96 11.99 5.83
N THR A 585 3.43 13.12 5.34
CA THR A 585 4.12 14.00 4.40
C THR A 585 5.34 14.69 5.03
N SER A 586 5.47 14.74 6.36
CA SER A 586 6.63 15.34 7.05
C SER A 586 7.93 14.54 6.83
N HIS A 587 7.89 13.20 6.93
CA HIS A 587 9.02 12.34 6.57
C HIS A 587 9.29 12.38 5.07
N ILE A 588 8.24 12.29 4.25
CA ILE A 588 8.37 12.17 2.79
C ILE A 588 9.02 13.44 2.19
N LYS A 589 8.66 14.64 2.67
CA LYS A 589 9.25 15.93 2.24
C LYS A 589 10.79 15.97 2.33
N TRP A 590 11.41 15.23 3.25
CA TRP A 590 12.88 15.15 3.38
C TRP A 590 13.56 14.31 2.28
N PHE A 591 12.79 13.59 1.47
CA PHE A 591 13.25 12.79 0.33
C PHE A 591 12.57 13.16 -1.00
N GLY A 592 11.67 14.14 -1.00
CA GLY A 592 11.01 14.68 -2.20
C GLY A 592 9.53 14.29 -2.31
N GLU A 593 9.03 14.23 -3.55
CA GLU A 593 7.67 13.74 -3.85
C GLU A 593 7.67 12.26 -4.27
N ASP A 594 8.81 11.74 -4.73
CA ASP A 594 9.00 10.34 -5.07
C ASP A 594 9.11 9.44 -3.82
N PRO A 595 8.62 8.19 -3.87
CA PRO A 595 8.78 7.24 -2.78
C PRO A 595 10.23 6.76 -2.64
N VAL A 596 10.74 6.75 -1.40
CA VAL A 596 12.05 6.19 -1.05
C VAL A 596 12.13 4.71 -1.46
N CYS A 597 13.07 4.38 -2.33
CA CYS A 597 13.23 3.05 -2.94
C CYS A 597 14.62 2.47 -2.69
N SER A 598 14.72 1.44 -1.84
CA SER A 598 15.99 0.75 -1.58
C SER A 598 16.58 0.04 -2.82
N SER A 599 15.77 -0.17 -3.86
CA SER A 599 16.24 -0.67 -5.17
C SER A 599 16.92 0.39 -6.03
N GLN A 600 16.79 1.68 -5.71
CA GLN A 600 17.35 2.80 -6.47
C GLN A 600 18.14 3.75 -5.55
N PRO A 601 19.14 3.25 -4.80
CA PRO A 601 19.72 3.98 -3.69
C PRO A 601 20.55 5.21 -4.09
N LEU A 602 21.14 5.20 -5.28
CA LEU A 602 21.82 6.36 -5.85
C LEU A 602 20.87 7.58 -5.94
N ASP A 603 19.62 7.31 -6.33
CA ASP A 603 18.58 8.32 -6.53
C ASP A 603 18.08 8.82 -5.15
N THR A 604 17.87 7.93 -4.17
CA THR A 604 17.51 8.29 -2.78
C THR A 604 18.57 9.11 -2.05
N TYR A 605 19.86 8.73 -2.14
CA TYR A 605 20.93 9.54 -1.55
C TYR A 605 21.04 10.90 -2.25
N SER A 606 20.82 10.98 -3.57
CA SER A 606 20.76 12.26 -4.27
C SER A 606 19.60 13.14 -3.81
N GLN A 607 18.41 12.58 -3.58
CA GLN A 607 17.27 13.30 -3.03
C GLN A 607 17.57 13.86 -1.62
N TYR A 608 18.10 13.01 -0.72
CA TYR A 608 18.52 13.40 0.63
C TYR A 608 19.55 14.54 0.62
N PHE A 609 20.56 14.46 -0.25
CA PHE A 609 21.59 15.47 -0.41
C PHE A 609 21.05 16.80 -0.96
N THR A 610 20.17 16.76 -1.97
CA THR A 610 19.49 17.96 -2.47
C THR A 610 18.64 18.60 -1.36
N LYS A 611 17.84 17.81 -0.63
CA LYS A 611 16.96 18.34 0.43
C LYS A 611 17.71 18.94 1.62
N ILE A 612 18.91 18.47 1.94
CA ILE A 612 19.77 19.18 2.91
C ILE A 612 20.19 20.55 2.37
N ALA A 613 20.61 20.64 1.12
CA ALA A 613 21.03 21.91 0.51
C ALA A 613 19.88 22.93 0.45
N ASP A 614 18.71 22.49 -0.04
CA ASP A 614 17.47 23.28 -0.10
C ASP A 614 17.07 23.79 1.29
N ASN A 615 16.81 22.88 2.23
CA ASN A 615 16.29 23.22 3.56
C ASN A 615 17.25 24.13 4.32
N PHE A 616 18.58 23.88 4.25
CA PHE A 616 19.56 24.74 4.90
C PHE A 616 19.66 26.12 4.21
N HIS A 617 19.40 26.23 2.91
CA HIS A 617 19.34 27.53 2.23
C HIS A 617 18.09 28.31 2.62
N GLU A 618 16.91 27.69 2.53
CA GLU A 618 15.62 28.30 2.86
C GLU A 618 15.60 28.82 4.30
N ARG A 619 16.03 28.00 5.27
CA ARG A 619 16.14 28.39 6.70
C ARG A 619 17.08 29.57 6.91
N ARG A 620 18.21 29.65 6.20
CA ARG A 620 19.08 30.85 6.26
C ARG A 620 18.45 32.10 5.64
N GLN A 621 17.59 31.97 4.62
CA GLN A 621 16.92 33.14 4.02
C GLN A 621 15.71 33.61 4.85
N SER A 622 14.95 32.71 5.47
CA SER A 622 13.70 33.04 6.18
C SER A 622 13.88 34.04 7.33
N VAL A 623 15.02 33.98 8.04
CA VAL A 623 15.36 34.88 9.16
C VAL A 623 16.36 35.98 8.81
N LYS A 624 16.83 36.06 7.56
CA LYS A 624 17.94 36.92 7.11
C LYS A 624 17.82 38.41 7.44
N HIS A 625 16.58 38.89 7.57
CA HIS A 625 16.26 40.29 7.85
C HIS A 625 15.81 40.55 9.29
N ARG A 626 15.81 39.53 10.16
CA ARG A 626 15.49 39.68 11.59
C ARG A 626 16.75 39.94 12.44
N PRO A 627 16.67 40.76 13.49
CA PRO A 627 17.72 40.90 14.50
C PRO A 627 18.11 39.56 15.14
N ALA A 628 19.42 39.31 15.27
CA ALA A 628 19.94 38.03 15.76
C ALA A 628 19.56 37.69 17.23
N HIS A 629 19.21 38.69 18.04
CA HIS A 629 18.84 38.53 19.44
C HIS A 629 17.34 38.23 19.66
N GLU A 630 16.51 38.29 18.61
CA GLU A 630 15.09 37.92 18.70
C GLU A 630 14.91 36.40 18.87
N LEU A 631 13.74 36.01 19.38
CA LEU A 631 13.29 34.63 19.35
C LEU A 631 13.12 34.12 17.91
N VAL A 632 13.43 32.84 17.72
CA VAL A 632 13.09 32.12 16.49
C VAL A 632 11.56 32.13 16.26
N PRO A 633 11.08 32.21 15.01
CA PRO A 633 9.67 32.51 14.70
C PRO A 633 8.62 31.67 15.46
N ARG A 634 8.81 30.34 15.58
CA ARG A 634 7.85 29.49 16.31
C ARG A 634 7.91 29.64 17.83
N ARG A 635 9.05 30.04 18.41
CA ARG A 635 9.14 30.32 19.85
C ARG A 635 8.51 31.67 20.21
N GLU A 636 8.61 32.65 19.31
CA GLU A 636 7.86 33.91 19.42
C GLU A 636 6.34 33.65 19.36
N GLU A 637 5.88 32.89 18.36
CA GLU A 637 4.47 32.50 18.23
C GLU A 637 3.98 31.71 19.47
N GLN A 638 4.76 30.72 19.93
CA GLN A 638 4.46 29.95 21.13
C GLN A 638 4.36 30.87 22.37
N LEU A 639 5.29 31.84 22.53
CA LEU A 639 5.25 32.79 23.63
C LEU A 639 4.00 33.67 23.60
N GLN A 640 3.59 34.15 22.42
CA GLN A 640 2.37 34.95 22.24
C GLN A 640 1.10 34.16 22.57
N GLN A 641 1.06 32.85 22.26
CA GLN A 641 -0.03 31.96 22.68
C GLN A 641 -0.06 31.78 24.21
N ILE A 642 1.12 31.58 24.83
CA ILE A 642 1.24 31.41 26.28
C ILE A 642 0.83 32.69 27.04
N LEU A 643 1.20 33.88 26.53
CA LEU A 643 0.81 35.19 27.07
C LEU A 643 -0.70 35.49 26.97
N GLN A 644 -1.40 34.84 26.04
CA GLN A 644 -2.87 34.89 25.97
C GLN A 644 -3.51 33.87 26.93
N GLY A 645 -2.80 32.76 27.20
CA GLY A 645 -3.21 31.75 28.18
C GLY A 645 -3.03 32.19 29.64
N SER A 646 -1.94 32.89 29.98
CA SER A 646 -1.65 33.38 31.33
C SER A 646 -2.77 34.28 31.88
N GLN A 647 -3.33 35.16 31.04
CA GLN A 647 -4.46 36.04 31.36
C GLN A 647 -5.75 35.32 31.83
N ARG A 648 -5.83 33.99 31.67
CA ARG A 648 -6.93 33.14 32.15
C ARG A 648 -6.54 32.28 33.34
N CYS A 649 -5.48 32.64 34.06
CA CYS A 649 -5.08 31.98 35.30
C CYS A 649 -5.56 32.75 36.53
N GLU A 650 -5.86 32.01 37.59
CA GLU A 650 -5.93 32.52 38.96
C GLU A 650 -4.72 32.04 39.76
N SER A 651 -4.42 32.70 40.87
CA SER A 651 -3.22 32.44 41.66
C SER A 651 -3.35 32.77 43.13
N VAL A 652 -2.72 31.97 43.97
CA VAL A 652 -2.45 32.28 45.38
C VAL A 652 -0.93 32.43 45.54
N PRO A 653 -0.41 33.62 45.92
CA PRO A 653 1.01 33.78 46.19
C PRO A 653 1.39 33.01 47.47
N CYS A 654 2.58 32.42 47.47
CA CYS A 654 3.15 31.74 48.62
C CYS A 654 4.42 32.47 49.10
N ALA A 655 5.13 31.91 50.08
CA ALA A 655 6.40 32.48 50.52
C ALA A 655 7.52 32.26 49.49
N ASN A 656 8.50 33.17 49.45
CA ASN A 656 9.80 33.00 48.80
C ASN A 656 9.74 32.67 47.29
N GLY A 657 9.05 33.49 46.49
CA GLY A 657 9.01 33.34 45.02
C GLY A 657 8.21 32.14 44.50
N LEU A 658 7.48 31.46 45.40
CA LEU A 658 6.57 30.37 45.08
C LEU A 658 5.15 30.89 44.85
N TYR A 659 4.45 30.31 43.88
CA TYR A 659 3.05 30.61 43.57
C TYR A 659 2.28 29.31 43.36
N MET A 660 1.04 29.24 43.86
CA MET A 660 0.06 28.29 43.32
C MET A 660 -0.72 28.99 42.22
N VAL A 661 -0.80 28.40 41.03
CA VAL A 661 -1.47 28.96 39.85
C VAL A 661 -2.38 27.89 39.22
N ARG A 662 -3.55 28.29 38.73
CA ARG A 662 -4.53 27.39 38.09
C ARG A 662 -5.13 28.04 36.86
N TYR A 663 -5.16 27.33 35.74
CA TYR A 663 -5.78 27.81 34.50
C TYR A 663 -7.31 27.59 34.51
N LEU A 664 -8.07 28.62 34.13
CA LEU A 664 -9.54 28.63 34.15
C LEU A 664 -10.19 28.46 32.77
N GLY A 665 -9.39 28.40 31.70
CA GLY A 665 -9.90 28.16 30.35
C GLY A 665 -10.14 26.67 30.05
N ALA A 666 -10.71 26.38 28.89
CA ALA A 666 -10.86 25.02 28.40
C ALA A 666 -9.49 24.35 28.18
N THR A 667 -9.32 23.14 28.70
CA THR A 667 -8.13 22.29 28.52
C THR A 667 -8.35 21.29 27.39
N ARG A 668 -7.27 20.64 26.90
CA ARG A 668 -7.29 19.58 25.88
C ARG A 668 -8.37 18.50 26.09
N LEU A 669 -8.71 18.22 27.35
CA LEU A 669 -9.61 17.12 27.74
C LEU A 669 -10.94 17.61 28.34
N ASN A 670 -11.15 18.93 28.40
CA ASN A 670 -12.23 19.57 29.18
C ASN A 670 -12.23 19.20 30.69
N ILE A 671 -11.12 18.67 31.20
CA ILE A 671 -10.87 18.46 32.63
C ILE A 671 -10.37 19.79 33.21
N PRO A 672 -10.95 20.32 34.29
CA PRO A 672 -10.44 21.54 34.93
C PRO A 672 -8.97 21.39 35.35
N ASP A 673 -8.15 22.42 35.13
CA ASP A 673 -6.76 22.39 35.57
C ASP A 673 -6.66 22.31 37.10
N SER A 674 -5.66 21.60 37.59
CA SER A 674 -5.36 21.51 39.02
C SER A 674 -4.42 22.64 39.45
N TRP A 675 -4.36 22.92 40.75
CA TRP A 675 -3.42 23.89 41.29
C TRP A 675 -1.98 23.46 41.04
N ARG A 676 -1.24 24.23 40.24
CA ARG A 676 0.17 24.00 39.94
C ARG A 676 1.05 24.85 40.82
N HIS A 677 2.08 24.25 41.42
CA HIS A 677 3.10 24.98 42.14
C HIS A 677 4.15 25.46 41.14
N VAL A 678 4.46 26.75 41.18
CA VAL A 678 5.43 27.43 40.32
C VAL A 678 6.58 27.95 41.18
N ASN A 679 7.82 27.70 40.75
CA ASN A 679 9.03 28.24 41.35
C ASN A 679 9.83 28.99 40.27
N LEU A 680 9.79 30.33 40.34
CA LEU A 680 10.42 31.20 39.34
C LEU A 680 11.95 31.16 39.36
N ASP A 681 12.56 30.81 40.50
CA ASP A 681 14.02 30.77 40.65
C ASP A 681 14.67 29.46 40.18
N ARG A 682 13.89 28.38 40.14
CA ARG A 682 14.34 27.07 39.63
C ARG A 682 13.86 26.74 38.23
N TRP A 683 12.99 27.57 37.65
CA TRP A 683 12.27 27.26 36.40
C TRP A 683 11.46 25.95 36.50
N GLU A 684 10.85 25.71 37.67
CA GLU A 684 10.04 24.51 37.95
C GLU A 684 8.55 24.86 37.97
N CYS A 685 7.71 24.05 37.32
CA CYS A 685 6.26 24.04 37.53
C CYS A 685 5.73 22.61 37.65
N THR A 686 4.70 22.37 38.48
CA THR A 686 4.04 21.05 38.59
C THR A 686 3.00 20.78 37.49
N CYS A 687 3.02 21.53 36.39
CA CYS A 687 2.53 21.07 35.08
C CYS A 687 3.61 20.37 34.25
N GLN A 688 4.88 20.43 34.68
CA GLN A 688 6.06 19.86 34.02
C GLN A 688 6.41 20.42 32.62
N ASP A 689 5.51 21.16 31.95
CA ASP A 689 5.78 21.77 30.64
C ASP A 689 7.02 22.66 30.59
N TRP A 690 7.30 23.43 31.65
CA TRP A 690 8.46 24.34 31.67
C TRP A 690 9.77 23.56 31.54
N GLN A 691 9.85 22.45 32.28
CA GLN A 691 10.97 21.52 32.30
C GLN A 691 11.02 20.66 31.03
N ASP A 692 9.87 20.27 30.46
CA ASP A 692 9.81 19.48 29.23
C ASP A 692 10.14 20.30 27.96
N GLN A 693 9.75 21.58 27.92
CA GLN A 693 9.98 22.45 26.76
C GLN A 693 11.30 23.22 26.81
N HIS A 694 11.92 23.35 27.98
CA HIS A 694 12.91 24.38 28.30
C HIS A 694 12.42 25.81 27.91
N PHE A 695 11.13 26.08 28.16
CA PHE A 695 10.44 27.31 27.80
C PHE A 695 9.26 27.52 28.75
N PRO A 696 8.95 28.74 29.24
CA PRO A 696 7.96 28.95 30.30
C PRO A 696 6.56 28.45 29.91
N CYS A 697 5.87 27.82 30.86
CA CYS A 697 4.46 27.50 30.72
C CYS A 697 3.56 28.71 31.09
N LEU A 698 2.26 28.62 30.82
CA LEU A 698 1.28 29.68 31.14
C LEU A 698 1.24 30.02 32.64
N HIS A 699 1.46 29.03 33.51
CA HIS A 699 1.56 29.24 34.96
C HIS A 699 2.81 30.04 35.36
N ALA A 700 3.92 29.82 34.65
CA ALA A 700 5.19 30.51 34.87
C ALA A 700 5.13 31.97 34.42
N ILE A 701 4.51 32.25 33.26
CA ILE A 701 4.27 33.61 32.78
C ILE A 701 3.37 34.38 33.78
N HIS A 702 2.24 33.80 34.18
CA HIS A 702 1.32 34.42 35.15
C HIS A 702 2.00 34.73 36.50
N ALA A 703 2.79 33.79 37.04
CA ALA A 703 3.55 34.02 38.26
C ALA A 703 4.61 35.13 38.10
N ALA A 704 5.31 35.17 36.96
CA ALA A 704 6.33 36.18 36.69
C ALA A 704 5.74 37.59 36.51
N GLU A 705 4.55 37.72 35.92
CA GLU A 705 3.83 39.00 35.83
C GLU A 705 3.49 39.56 37.23
N LEU A 706 3.11 38.70 38.18
CA LEU A 706 2.85 39.07 39.58
C LEU A 706 4.13 39.43 40.35
N ASP A 707 5.22 38.69 40.11
CA ASP A 707 6.57 38.97 40.64
C ASP A 707 7.22 40.21 39.99
N ARG A 708 6.60 40.75 38.93
CA ARG A 708 7.13 41.83 38.05
C ARG A 708 8.47 41.46 37.40
N ARG A 709 8.71 40.16 37.23
CA ARG A 709 9.91 39.57 36.66
C ARG A 709 9.82 39.58 35.14
N ARG A 710 10.94 39.91 34.47
CA ARG A 710 10.98 39.97 33.01
C ARG A 710 10.83 38.57 32.41
N ILE A 711 9.98 38.44 31.40
CA ILE A 711 9.70 37.18 30.69
C ILE A 711 10.97 36.57 30.06
N ASP A 712 11.93 37.41 29.64
CA ASP A 712 13.23 36.99 29.10
C ASP A 712 14.18 36.34 30.14
N SER A 713 13.80 36.30 31.42
CA SER A 713 14.54 35.62 32.50
C SER A 713 13.98 34.23 32.85
N LEU A 714 13.10 33.69 31.99
CA LEU A 714 12.36 32.44 32.21
C LEU A 714 12.77 31.31 31.23
N TYR A 715 13.71 31.57 30.33
CA TYR A 715 14.25 30.61 29.36
C TYR A 715 15.67 31.01 28.94
N ASP A 716 16.40 30.07 28.32
CA ASP A 716 17.68 30.42 27.69
C ASP A 716 17.44 31.21 26.39
N THR A 717 17.63 32.53 26.49
CA THR A 717 17.51 33.49 25.37
C THR A 717 18.51 33.22 24.25
N LYS A 718 19.68 32.63 24.52
CA LYS A 718 20.67 32.29 23.50
C LYS A 718 20.23 31.05 22.71
N GLN A 719 19.84 29.97 23.38
CA GLN A 719 19.38 28.74 22.70
C GLN A 719 18.18 29.00 21.79
N ASN A 720 17.22 29.82 22.23
CA ASN A 720 16.02 30.14 21.46
C ASN A 720 16.20 31.35 20.50
N SER A 721 17.42 31.89 20.35
CA SER A 721 17.71 33.05 19.48
C SER A 721 17.84 32.71 18.00
N ILE A 722 17.61 33.72 17.15
CA ILE A 722 17.94 33.69 15.73
C ILE A 722 19.46 33.55 15.49
N GLU A 723 20.32 34.04 16.39
CA GLU A 723 21.77 33.81 16.32
C GLU A 723 22.12 32.32 16.41
N ASN A 724 21.51 31.59 17.34
CA ASN A 724 21.72 30.14 17.51
C ASN A 724 21.16 29.34 16.31
N TYR A 725 20.00 29.74 15.80
CA TYR A 725 19.42 29.17 14.58
C TYR A 725 20.30 29.40 13.35
N LEU A 726 20.85 30.61 13.15
CA LEU A 726 21.80 30.89 12.07
C LEU A 726 23.10 30.10 12.21
N LYS A 727 23.58 29.84 13.44
CA LYS A 727 24.72 28.94 13.70
C LYS A 727 24.40 27.49 13.35
N CYS A 728 23.22 26.99 13.71
CA CYS A 728 22.74 25.65 13.34
C CYS A 728 22.89 25.39 11.84
N TYR A 729 22.47 26.36 11.01
CA TYR A 729 22.52 26.26 9.55
C TYR A 729 23.73 26.94 8.89
N ALA A 730 24.77 27.33 9.64
CA ALA A 730 25.90 28.08 9.09
C ALA A 730 26.71 27.29 8.04
N THR A 731 26.93 25.99 8.30
CA THR A 731 27.71 25.11 7.42
C THR A 731 26.95 24.84 6.12
N LEU A 732 27.59 25.17 4.99
CA LEU A 732 27.06 24.89 3.66
C LEU A 732 27.16 23.40 3.32
N PHE A 733 26.23 22.92 2.49
CA PHE A 733 26.28 21.59 1.89
C PHE A 733 26.13 21.72 0.38
N THR A 734 27.02 21.08 -0.37
CA THR A 734 27.06 21.05 -1.84
C THR A 734 26.54 19.70 -2.31
N PRO A 735 25.30 19.61 -2.84
CA PRO A 735 24.80 18.38 -3.43
C PRO A 735 25.55 18.12 -4.76
N TRP A 736 25.73 16.85 -5.12
CA TRP A 736 26.35 16.48 -6.39
C TRP A 736 25.31 15.79 -7.27
N PRO A 737 25.00 16.28 -8.49
CA PRO A 737 24.09 15.55 -9.37
C PRO A 737 24.68 14.20 -9.78
N VAL A 738 23.84 13.16 -9.83
CA VAL A 738 24.25 11.76 -10.11
C VAL A 738 25.07 11.62 -11.41
N ASP A 739 24.74 12.41 -12.43
CA ASP A 739 25.41 12.37 -13.74
C ASP A 739 26.43 13.51 -13.96
N ALA A 740 26.71 14.35 -12.94
CA ALA A 740 27.70 15.43 -13.04
C ALA A 740 29.16 14.95 -13.07
N SER A 741 29.42 13.66 -12.81
CA SER A 741 30.73 13.03 -12.95
C SER A 741 30.61 11.61 -13.52
N PRO A 742 31.57 11.14 -14.33
CA PRO A 742 31.60 9.76 -14.83
C PRO A 742 32.01 8.77 -13.71
N ILE A 743 31.08 8.51 -12.79
CA ILE A 743 31.26 7.55 -11.70
C ILE A 743 31.33 6.13 -12.28
N GLN A 744 32.51 5.55 -12.22
CA GLN A 744 32.77 4.20 -12.71
C GLN A 744 32.05 3.15 -11.82
N PRO A 745 31.27 2.22 -12.40
CA PRO A 745 30.56 1.20 -11.64
C PRO A 745 31.54 0.15 -11.09
N ASP A 746 31.44 -0.17 -9.80
CA ASP A 746 32.16 -1.32 -9.20
C ASP A 746 31.56 -2.64 -9.71
N VAL A 747 32.07 -3.17 -10.81
CA VAL A 747 31.56 -4.39 -11.45
C VAL A 747 31.61 -5.62 -10.52
N SER A 748 32.39 -5.61 -9.43
CA SER A 748 32.40 -6.68 -8.43
C SER A 748 31.18 -6.67 -7.49
N MET A 749 30.45 -5.55 -7.42
CA MET A 749 29.27 -5.37 -6.57
C MET A 749 28.10 -6.23 -7.03
N LYS A 750 27.56 -7.03 -6.11
CA LYS A 750 26.35 -7.84 -6.27
C LYS A 750 25.25 -7.29 -5.38
N THR A 751 24.06 -7.13 -5.95
CA THR A 751 22.86 -6.71 -5.20
C THR A 751 22.16 -7.91 -4.57
N PRO A 752 21.33 -7.72 -3.53
CA PRO A 752 20.46 -8.77 -3.02
C PRO A 752 19.59 -9.44 -4.10
N LEU A 753 19.19 -8.70 -5.15
CA LEU A 753 18.45 -9.24 -6.30
C LEU A 753 19.26 -10.25 -7.13
N ASP A 754 20.59 -10.11 -7.20
CA ASP A 754 21.45 -11.04 -7.93
C ASP A 754 21.46 -12.43 -7.28
N PHE A 755 21.42 -12.47 -5.94
CA PHE A 755 21.26 -13.71 -5.17
C PHE A 755 19.83 -14.23 -5.25
N PHE A 756 18.82 -13.37 -5.13
CA PHE A 756 17.41 -13.75 -5.17
C PHE A 756 16.97 -14.34 -6.52
N PHE A 757 17.48 -13.80 -7.64
CA PHE A 757 17.17 -14.25 -9.00
C PHE A 757 18.22 -15.18 -9.62
N SER A 758 19.11 -15.76 -8.80
CA SER A 758 20.16 -16.68 -9.24
C SER A 758 19.58 -17.92 -9.96
N GLN A 759 20.38 -18.52 -10.85
CA GLN A 759 20.00 -19.76 -11.54
C GLN A 759 20.67 -20.95 -10.86
N ASP A 760 19.93 -22.06 -10.72
CA ASP A 760 20.55 -23.34 -10.39
C ASP A 760 21.37 -23.81 -11.59
N GLY A 761 22.41 -24.63 -11.37
CA GLY A 761 23.35 -25.12 -12.39
C GLY A 761 22.76 -25.94 -13.55
N SER A 762 21.43 -26.06 -13.64
CA SER A 762 20.69 -26.59 -14.79
C SER A 762 20.23 -25.54 -15.80
N GLY A 763 20.60 -24.26 -15.62
CA GLY A 763 20.14 -23.15 -16.46
C GLY A 763 18.66 -22.81 -16.26
N ARG A 764 18.06 -23.28 -15.17
CA ARG A 764 16.68 -23.00 -14.77
C ARG A 764 16.71 -22.22 -13.46
N ARG A 765 16.10 -21.04 -13.43
CA ARG A 765 15.74 -20.38 -12.16
C ARG A 765 14.83 -21.34 -11.38
N LYS A 766 15.00 -21.41 -10.06
CA LYS A 766 14.04 -22.10 -9.19
C LYS A 766 12.62 -21.58 -9.48
N PRO A 767 11.59 -22.44 -9.51
CA PRO A 767 10.24 -21.96 -9.30
C PRO A 767 10.24 -21.22 -7.95
N GLY A 768 9.84 -19.94 -7.94
CA GLY A 768 9.74 -19.15 -6.71
C GLY A 768 8.93 -19.91 -5.66
N PRO A 769 9.24 -19.74 -4.36
CA PRO A 769 8.67 -20.56 -3.30
C PRO A 769 7.15 -20.64 -3.44
N ARG A 770 6.62 -21.87 -3.58
CA ARG A 770 5.17 -22.06 -3.54
C ARG A 770 4.69 -21.49 -2.21
N PRO A 771 3.64 -20.64 -2.19
CA PRO A 771 3.16 -20.05 -0.95
C PRO A 771 2.81 -21.17 0.03
N LYS A 772 3.62 -21.33 1.08
CA LYS A 772 3.35 -22.26 2.17
C LYS A 772 2.23 -21.66 2.99
N ASN A 773 1.09 -22.36 3.10
CA ASN A 773 0.01 -21.91 3.97
C ASN A 773 0.55 -21.64 5.38
N ARG A 774 0.33 -20.41 5.86
CA ARG A 774 0.97 -19.79 7.03
C ARG A 774 0.49 -20.42 8.36
N LYS A 775 0.86 -21.68 8.61
CA LYS A 775 0.47 -22.47 9.81
C LYS A 775 1.62 -23.10 10.60
N ALA A 776 2.89 -22.94 10.17
CA ALA A 776 4.03 -23.67 10.74
C ALA A 776 5.16 -22.79 11.31
N SER A 777 5.00 -21.46 11.38
CA SER A 777 6.08 -20.54 11.81
C SER A 777 5.81 -19.81 13.13
N ILE A 778 4.63 -19.98 13.73
CA ILE A 778 4.25 -19.30 14.98
C ILE A 778 4.72 -20.09 16.22
N ALA A 779 4.98 -21.40 16.06
CA ALA A 779 5.36 -22.30 17.16
C ALA A 779 6.84 -22.20 17.61
N SER A 780 7.67 -21.39 16.95
CA SER A 780 9.12 -21.26 17.25
C SER A 780 9.53 -19.88 17.78
N MET A 781 8.57 -19.03 18.14
CA MET A 781 8.79 -17.69 18.74
C MET A 781 8.16 -17.56 20.15
N LEU A 782 7.84 -18.69 20.80
CA LEU A 782 7.34 -18.75 22.18
C LEU A 782 8.33 -19.48 23.12
N SER A 783 9.63 -19.42 22.81
CA SER A 783 10.68 -20.06 23.63
C SER A 783 12.04 -19.35 23.57
N ARG A 784 12.03 -18.01 23.62
CA ARG A 784 13.08 -17.15 24.18
C ARG A 784 12.55 -15.73 24.35
#